data_AF-A0A965Z0I1-F1
#
_entry.id   AF-A0A965Z0I1-F1
#
_cell.length_a   1.000
_cell.length_b   1.000
_cell.length_c   1.000
_cell.angle_alpha   90.00
_cell.angle_beta   90.00
_cell.angle_gamma   90.00
#
_symmetry.space_group_name_H-M   'P 1'
#
loop_
_entity.id
_entity.type
_entity.pdbx_description
1 polymer ?
#
loop_
_entity_poly.entity_id
_entity_poly.type
_entity_poly.pdbx_seq_one_letter_code
_entity_poly.pdbx_strand_id
1 'polypeptide(L)'
;MKTIYVAFIFLSLFLQSFSQDLVDDSLKRRLSNSLTYIYIETMLRPGRVTVDSIATNERKKSIELYTNLTLSYLPMREELVHHIYDSIRYHLPPSKKKYRIGVFSDQQEISHLIPNYFRTTQKAKNRRIAHKVKTPLVTNLSAPIATFGKGMQNNHIALWQSHGWYYEQKLGRWEWQRARIFQTVEDLYTQSYVVPFLVPMLENAGANVLLPRERDYNTTEVIIDNDNNHDGRAYSETNGRERWQQSDSAGFANPRKVYLDGENPFRMGTARQIKSISKGAESIASWNVEIPHKGNYGLYVSYQTRKNSSDDARYTVYHAGGKTDISVNQQMGGGTWIFLGYFDFEEGASHKITLTNRSRRSGKIVTADAVKIGGGMGNIARMPHPAGFESENTKSSDSLVQKETLISKINYSPEVSGYPRYTEGARYWMQWAGVPDSVYNRTEGKNDYTDDYASRGVWVNWLAGGSSVLPAVEGLHIPLDLAFAFHTDAGTFWGDSIVGTLGIYMTHHNEEQFENGRSRWASRDLAELIMEEIVSDIRRDYEPNWTRRHLWNRSYAEARIPNVPTMLLELLSHQNFADMRYGLDPSFRFSVSRSIYKGMLKFLSSQYNRPYVVQPLPVHHFTTRFTGETEATLTWEATSDPAESSATPTGYIVYSRINGRGFDNGILVNSNHFTTQIKKDTV
;
A
#
# COMPACT_ATOMS: atom_id res chain seq x y z
N MET A 1 3.27 35.50 61.59
CA MET A 1 4.51 36.25 61.87
C MET A 1 5.70 35.32 61.67
N LYS A 2 6.74 35.82 60.99
CA LYS A 2 8.08 35.22 60.77
C LYS A 2 8.25 34.22 59.61
N THR A 3 8.49 34.84 58.47
CA THR A 3 9.39 34.50 57.36
C THR A 3 10.68 33.76 57.79
N ILE A 4 11.00 32.65 57.11
CA ILE A 4 12.37 32.12 56.98
C ILE A 4 12.57 31.68 55.52
N TYR A 5 13.60 32.24 54.90
CA TYR A 5 14.07 31.98 53.54
C TYR A 5 14.75 30.61 53.44
N VAL A 6 14.41 29.83 52.40
CA VAL A 6 15.28 28.76 51.88
C VAL A 6 15.44 28.98 50.38
N ALA A 7 16.69 29.09 49.95
CA ALA A 7 17.12 29.44 48.61
C ALA A 7 16.76 28.35 47.59
N PHE A 8 16.10 28.74 46.50
CA PHE A 8 15.94 27.92 45.31
C PHE A 8 17.21 28.04 44.44
N ILE A 9 17.88 26.90 44.23
CA ILE A 9 18.92 26.74 43.21
C ILE A 9 18.22 26.76 41.84
N PHE A 10 18.37 27.87 41.11
CA PHE A 10 17.99 27.94 39.70
C PHE A 10 19.03 27.16 38.87
N LEU A 11 18.59 26.06 38.28
CA LEU A 11 19.31 25.36 37.22
C LEU A 11 19.27 26.27 35.97
N SER A 12 20.40 26.88 35.66
CA SER A 12 20.58 27.74 34.49
C SER A 12 20.43 26.93 33.20
N LEU A 13 19.28 27.09 32.53
CA LEU A 13 19.10 26.76 31.11
C LEU A 13 20.00 27.68 30.29
N PHE A 14 20.88 27.09 29.48
CA PHE A 14 21.68 27.78 28.47
C PHE A 14 20.76 28.42 27.41
N LEU A 15 20.34 29.66 27.65
CA LEU A 15 19.88 30.54 26.59
C LEU A 15 21.09 30.88 25.71
N GLN A 16 21.21 30.21 24.56
CA GLN A 16 22.13 30.64 23.52
C GLN A 16 21.63 31.96 22.94
N SER A 17 22.24 33.06 23.38
CA SER A 17 22.06 34.38 22.81
C SER A 17 22.66 34.41 21.40
N PHE A 18 21.81 34.22 20.39
CA PHE A 18 22.12 34.65 19.03
C PHE A 18 21.98 36.18 18.98
N SER A 19 23.05 36.89 18.59
CA SER A 19 22.91 38.29 18.19
C SER A 19 22.16 38.31 16.86
N GLN A 20 20.98 38.94 16.81
CA GLN A 20 20.41 39.40 15.54
C GLN A 20 21.21 40.64 15.12
N ASP A 21 22.37 40.42 14.49
CA ASP A 21 22.96 41.49 13.69
C ASP A 21 21.99 41.77 12.53
N LEU A 22 21.68 43.05 12.28
CA LEU A 22 20.96 43.51 11.10
C LEU A 22 21.77 43.13 9.85
N VAL A 23 21.62 41.89 9.41
CA VAL A 23 22.17 41.41 8.14
C VAL A 23 21.44 42.17 7.04
N ASP A 24 22.20 42.99 6.32
CA ASP A 24 21.81 43.78 5.16
C ASP A 24 20.74 43.06 4.31
N ASP A 25 19.55 43.67 4.20
CA ASP A 25 18.45 43.18 3.35
C ASP A 25 18.91 42.89 1.91
N SER A 26 19.99 43.53 1.47
CA SER A 26 20.61 43.25 0.17
C SER A 26 21.22 41.84 0.09
N LEU A 27 21.80 41.29 1.17
CA LEU A 27 22.35 39.93 1.20
C LEU A 27 21.23 38.89 1.17
N LYS A 28 20.18 39.06 2.00
CA LYS A 28 19.01 38.18 1.96
C LYS A 28 18.38 38.15 0.57
N ARG A 29 18.26 39.30 -0.09
CA ARG A 29 17.74 39.41 -1.47
C ARG A 29 18.62 38.68 -2.49
N ARG A 30 19.95 38.89 -2.45
CA ARG A 30 20.89 38.19 -3.35
C ARG A 30 20.82 36.67 -3.18
N LEU A 31 20.83 36.19 -1.93
CA LEU A 31 20.73 34.77 -1.62
C LEU A 31 19.37 34.19 -2.05
N SER A 32 18.27 34.89 -1.77
CA SER A 32 16.92 34.47 -2.21
C SER A 32 16.84 34.33 -3.73
N ASN A 33 17.42 35.30 -4.48
CA ASN A 33 17.47 35.24 -5.94
C ASN A 33 18.30 34.05 -6.41
N SER A 34 19.52 33.85 -5.88
CA SER A 34 20.38 32.74 -6.27
C SER A 34 19.75 31.38 -6.00
N LEU A 35 19.16 31.19 -4.81
CA LEU A 35 18.48 29.94 -4.46
C LEU A 35 17.21 29.73 -5.31
N THR A 36 16.53 30.81 -5.71
CA THR A 36 15.40 30.75 -6.64
C THR A 36 15.84 30.28 -8.03
N TYR A 37 16.98 30.76 -8.54
CA TYR A 37 17.53 30.28 -9.82
C TYR A 37 17.87 28.79 -9.75
N ILE A 38 18.58 28.34 -8.71
CA ILE A 38 18.88 26.91 -8.49
C ILE A 38 17.58 26.09 -8.46
N TYR A 39 16.54 26.60 -7.79
CA TYR A 39 15.25 25.92 -7.73
C TYR A 39 14.60 25.78 -9.11
N ILE A 40 14.55 26.87 -9.88
CA ILE A 40 13.93 26.89 -11.22
C ILE A 40 14.69 25.97 -12.17
N GLU A 41 16.02 26.02 -12.17
CA GLU A 41 16.87 25.15 -12.99
C GLU A 41 16.72 23.67 -12.64
N THR A 42 16.58 23.36 -11.35
CA THR A 42 16.45 21.96 -10.90
C THR A 42 15.04 21.41 -11.14
N MET A 43 14.00 22.19 -10.82
CA MET A 43 12.61 21.73 -10.89
C MET A 43 11.99 21.90 -12.28
N LEU A 44 12.65 22.67 -13.16
CA LEU A 44 12.16 23.04 -14.49
C LEU A 44 10.76 23.69 -14.45
N ARG A 45 10.49 24.46 -13.40
CA ARG A 45 9.21 25.17 -13.20
C ARG A 45 9.37 26.42 -12.33
N PRO A 46 8.43 27.36 -12.40
CA PRO A 46 8.44 28.53 -11.53
C PRO A 46 8.37 28.15 -10.04
N GLY A 47 9.07 28.92 -9.23
CA GLY A 47 9.02 28.86 -7.78
C GLY A 47 9.83 30.00 -7.18
N ARG A 48 9.68 30.24 -5.88
CA ARG A 48 10.41 31.30 -5.17
C ARG A 48 10.94 30.79 -3.85
N VAL A 49 12.26 30.81 -3.70
CA VAL A 49 12.95 30.57 -2.43
C VAL A 49 13.20 31.93 -1.78
N THR A 50 12.71 32.09 -0.55
CA THR A 50 12.99 33.27 0.26
C THR A 50 13.89 32.89 1.43
N VAL A 51 14.91 33.70 1.69
CA VAL A 51 15.71 33.62 2.91
C VAL A 51 15.04 34.49 3.96
N ASP A 52 14.41 33.85 4.94
CA ASP A 52 13.62 34.52 5.96
C ASP A 52 14.54 35.14 7.02
N SER A 53 15.55 34.38 7.47
CA SER A 53 16.53 34.83 8.45
C SER A 53 17.93 34.25 8.21
N ILE A 54 18.94 34.98 8.70
CA ILE A 54 20.34 34.58 8.68
C ILE A 54 20.88 34.83 10.09
N ALA A 55 21.31 33.77 10.76
CA ALA A 55 21.95 33.86 12.07
C ALA A 55 23.46 33.63 11.91
N THR A 56 24.28 34.55 12.44
CA THR A 56 25.74 34.39 12.43
C THR A 56 26.24 34.16 13.86
N ASN A 57 27.12 33.18 14.03
CA ASN A 57 27.85 32.95 15.27
C ASN A 57 29.34 33.18 15.05
N GLU A 58 29.82 34.36 15.43
CA GLU A 58 31.21 34.77 15.27
C GLU A 58 32.17 33.88 16.10
N ARG A 59 31.75 33.44 17.30
CA ARG A 59 32.57 32.58 18.17
C ARG A 59 32.78 31.18 17.59
N LYS A 60 31.72 30.56 17.06
CA LYS A 60 31.76 29.23 16.45
C LYS A 60 32.17 29.27 14.97
N LYS A 61 32.34 30.47 14.40
CA LYS A 61 32.56 30.70 12.97
C LYS A 61 31.53 29.95 12.12
N SER A 62 30.25 30.15 12.40
CA SER A 62 29.15 29.49 11.69
C SER A 62 28.05 30.46 11.26
N ILE A 63 27.36 30.13 10.17
CA ILE A 63 26.19 30.86 9.65
C ILE A 63 25.06 29.85 9.44
N GLU A 64 23.87 30.20 9.91
CA GLU A 64 22.65 29.44 9.72
C GLU A 64 21.66 30.28 8.90
N LEU A 65 21.19 29.74 7.78
CA LEU A 65 20.22 30.38 6.90
C LEU A 65 18.90 29.62 7.00
N TYR A 66 17.80 30.35 7.22
CA TYR A 66 16.46 29.78 7.25
C TYR A 66 15.68 30.27 6.03
N THR A 67 15.04 29.33 5.35
CA THR A 67 14.30 29.58 4.12
C THR A 67 12.84 29.15 4.24
N ASN A 68 12.00 29.69 3.36
CA ASN A 68 10.66 29.16 3.19
C ASN A 68 10.67 27.70 2.72
N LEU A 69 9.49 27.07 2.74
CA LEU A 69 9.33 25.65 2.44
C LEU A 69 9.77 25.25 1.02
N THR A 70 9.79 26.20 0.08
CA THR A 70 10.07 25.93 -1.34
C THR A 70 11.39 25.19 -1.55
N LEU A 71 12.44 25.53 -0.80
CA LEU A 71 13.75 24.89 -0.97
C LEU A 71 13.72 23.39 -0.60
N SER A 72 12.92 23.00 0.40
CA SER A 72 12.80 21.60 0.85
C SER A 72 12.23 20.64 -0.19
N TYR A 73 11.55 21.17 -1.21
CA TYR A 73 10.91 20.40 -2.28
C TYR A 73 11.90 19.87 -3.32
N LEU A 74 13.14 20.35 -3.32
CA LEU A 74 14.15 19.87 -4.26
C LEU A 74 14.46 18.39 -4.04
N PRO A 75 14.72 17.63 -5.12
CA PRO A 75 15.21 16.26 -5.05
C PRO A 75 16.67 16.26 -4.56
N MET A 76 16.86 16.41 -3.26
CA MET A 76 18.19 16.62 -2.67
C MET A 76 19.12 15.43 -2.95
N ARG A 77 20.30 15.76 -3.47
CA ARG A 77 21.48 14.89 -3.67
C ARG A 77 22.70 15.58 -3.07
N GLU A 78 23.77 14.82 -2.81
CA GLU A 78 25.01 15.38 -2.24
C GLU A 78 25.55 16.55 -3.09
N GLU A 79 25.59 16.39 -4.41
CA GLU A 79 26.03 17.44 -5.34
C GLU A 79 25.15 18.69 -5.32
N LEU A 80 23.83 18.53 -5.28
CA LEU A 80 22.91 19.68 -5.22
C LEU A 80 23.06 20.45 -3.90
N VAL A 81 23.23 19.74 -2.78
CA VAL A 81 23.47 20.36 -1.47
C VAL A 81 24.81 21.10 -1.46
N HIS A 82 25.86 20.53 -2.06
CA HIS A 82 27.15 21.22 -2.22
C HIS A 82 27.02 22.47 -3.07
N HIS A 83 26.33 22.39 -4.22
CA HIS A 83 26.07 23.54 -5.09
C HIS A 83 25.33 24.66 -4.34
N ILE A 84 24.31 24.33 -3.54
CA ILE A 84 23.61 25.31 -2.70
C ILE A 84 24.58 25.97 -1.71
N TYR A 85 25.42 25.20 -1.01
CA TYR A 85 26.39 25.75 -0.08
C TYR A 85 27.44 26.63 -0.76
N ASP A 86 27.92 26.27 -1.95
CA ASP A 86 28.89 27.05 -2.70
C ASP A 86 28.28 28.35 -3.25
N SER A 87 27.04 28.30 -3.73
CA SER A 87 26.27 29.49 -4.11
C SER A 87 26.12 30.46 -2.93
N ILE A 88 25.85 29.96 -1.72
CA ILE A 88 25.79 30.80 -0.52
C ILE A 88 27.18 31.38 -0.21
N ARG A 89 28.24 30.56 -0.20
CA ARG A 89 29.62 31.01 0.03
C ARG A 89 30.05 32.12 -0.92
N TYR A 90 29.61 32.05 -2.18
CA TYR A 90 29.91 33.07 -3.19
C TYR A 90 29.42 34.45 -2.76
N HIS A 91 28.20 34.54 -2.22
CA HIS A 91 27.57 35.79 -1.79
C HIS A 91 27.98 36.28 -0.40
N LEU A 92 28.68 35.46 0.41
CA LEU A 92 29.15 35.86 1.73
C LEU A 92 30.34 36.83 1.66
N PRO A 93 30.45 37.77 2.63
CA PRO A 93 31.63 38.62 2.77
C PRO A 93 32.94 37.81 2.91
N PRO A 94 34.09 38.31 2.43
CA PRO A 94 35.36 37.58 2.48
C PRO A 94 35.73 37.03 3.86
N SER A 95 35.46 37.79 4.93
CA SER A 95 35.71 37.39 6.31
C SER A 95 34.89 36.18 6.78
N LYS A 96 33.74 35.91 6.14
CA LYS A 96 32.79 34.86 6.50
C LYS A 96 32.78 33.67 5.54
N LYS A 97 33.52 33.71 4.42
CA LYS A 97 33.56 32.61 3.42
C LYS A 97 34.05 31.26 3.97
N LYS A 98 34.86 31.27 5.04
CA LYS A 98 35.36 30.06 5.71
C LYS A 98 34.46 29.55 6.84
N TYR A 99 33.31 30.18 7.07
CA TYR A 99 32.42 29.80 8.17
C TYR A 99 31.70 28.50 7.82
N ARG A 100 31.37 27.70 8.83
CA ARG A 100 30.50 26.54 8.65
C ARG A 100 29.10 27.04 8.30
N ILE A 101 28.53 26.56 7.20
CA ILE A 101 27.19 26.95 6.75
C ILE A 101 26.21 25.83 7.09
N GLY A 102 25.08 26.18 7.70
CA GLY A 102 23.88 25.36 7.78
C GLY A 102 22.73 26.05 7.07
N VAL A 103 21.97 25.33 6.24
CA VAL A 103 20.80 25.87 5.55
C VAL A 103 19.60 25.04 5.92
N PHE A 104 18.55 25.69 6.40
CA PHE A 104 17.36 25.08 6.95
C PHE A 104 16.15 25.43 6.09
N SER A 105 15.36 24.42 5.76
CA SER A 105 14.05 24.54 5.11
C SER A 105 13.15 23.47 5.71
N ASP A 106 11.89 23.81 5.98
CA ASP A 106 10.97 22.92 6.73
C ASP A 106 11.52 22.47 8.09
N GLN A 107 12.18 23.38 8.81
CA GLN A 107 12.82 23.12 10.11
C GLN A 107 13.98 22.10 10.08
N GLN A 108 14.40 21.65 8.89
CA GLN A 108 15.44 20.65 8.72
C GLN A 108 16.62 21.20 7.91
N GLU A 109 17.85 20.91 8.34
CA GLU A 109 19.02 21.20 7.51
C GLU A 109 18.93 20.46 6.16
N ILE A 110 19.18 21.13 5.04
CA ILE A 110 18.98 20.56 3.69
C ILE A 110 19.85 19.31 3.43
N SER A 111 21.00 19.20 4.09
CA SER A 111 21.85 18.01 4.03
C SER A 111 21.17 16.77 4.62
N HIS A 112 20.23 16.94 5.54
CA HIS A 112 19.40 15.88 6.11
C HIS A 112 18.21 15.51 5.21
N LEU A 113 17.90 16.30 4.18
CA LEU A 113 16.85 15.99 3.21
C LEU A 113 17.29 15.01 2.11
N ILE A 114 18.58 14.64 2.04
CA ILE A 114 19.07 13.60 1.14
C ILE A 114 18.55 12.24 1.63
N PRO A 115 17.82 11.45 0.81
CA PRO A 115 17.37 10.12 1.20
C PRO A 115 18.52 9.17 1.50
N ASN A 116 18.32 8.24 2.43
CA ASN A 116 19.35 7.25 2.79
C ASN A 116 19.87 6.43 1.61
N TYR A 117 19.06 6.23 0.57
CA TYR A 117 19.44 5.55 -0.66
C TYR A 117 20.55 6.31 -1.42
N PHE A 118 20.48 7.65 -1.46
CA PHE A 118 21.42 8.50 -2.20
C PHE A 118 22.62 9.00 -1.36
N ARG A 119 22.71 8.61 -0.08
CA ARG A 119 23.83 8.97 0.79
C ARG A 119 25.02 8.03 0.60
N THR A 120 26.18 8.60 0.31
CA THR A 120 27.46 7.86 0.26
C THR A 120 28.01 7.61 1.66
N THR A 121 27.84 8.59 2.57
CA THR A 121 28.28 8.53 3.97
C THR A 121 27.16 8.92 4.93
N GLN A 122 27.35 8.69 6.24
CA GLN A 122 26.45 9.19 7.30
C GLN A 122 24.95 8.82 7.12
N LYS A 123 24.65 7.57 6.75
CA LYS A 123 23.25 7.10 6.65
C LYS A 123 22.53 7.26 7.99
N ALA A 124 21.36 7.87 7.96
CA ALA A 124 20.53 8.15 9.13
C ALA A 124 19.94 6.83 9.67
N LYS A 125 20.54 6.30 10.74
CA LYS A 125 20.13 5.02 11.37
C LYS A 125 18.73 5.07 11.96
N ASN A 126 18.28 6.22 12.43
CA ASN A 126 16.95 6.43 13.00
C ASN A 126 15.81 6.37 11.96
N ARG A 127 16.11 6.56 10.67
CA ARG A 127 15.15 6.42 9.55
C ARG A 127 14.99 4.97 9.05
N ARG A 128 15.74 4.01 9.60
CA ARG A 128 15.68 2.60 9.20
C ARG A 128 14.63 1.85 10.02
N ILE A 129 13.59 1.32 9.35
CA ILE A 129 12.43 0.67 9.99
C ILE A 129 12.39 -0.86 9.77
N ALA A 130 13.40 -1.40 9.09
CA ALA A 130 13.52 -2.83 8.82
C ALA A 130 13.32 -3.68 10.08
N HIS A 131 12.40 -4.64 9.99
CA HIS A 131 12.05 -5.59 11.03
C HIS A 131 12.24 -7.03 10.52
N LYS A 132 12.34 -8.02 11.41
CA LYS A 132 12.69 -9.39 10.98
C LYS A 132 11.44 -10.23 10.70
N VAL A 133 11.01 -10.26 9.44
CA VAL A 133 10.00 -11.23 8.97
C VAL A 133 10.68 -12.46 8.38
N LYS A 134 10.51 -13.61 9.03
CA LYS A 134 11.00 -14.91 8.53
C LYS A 134 9.94 -15.69 7.78
N THR A 135 8.67 -15.52 8.15
CA THR A 135 7.55 -16.26 7.59
C THR A 135 6.46 -15.25 7.26
N PRO A 136 6.19 -15.01 5.96
CA PRO A 136 5.19 -14.04 5.54
C PRO A 136 3.77 -14.55 5.81
N LEU A 137 2.79 -13.66 5.66
CA LEU A 137 1.37 -13.98 5.83
C LEU A 137 0.90 -15.12 4.92
N VAL A 138 1.24 -15.07 3.62
CA VAL A 138 0.91 -16.09 2.61
C VAL A 138 2.15 -16.45 1.80
N THR A 139 2.30 -17.73 1.46
CA THR A 139 3.34 -18.25 0.55
C THR A 139 2.76 -19.32 -0.37
N ASN A 140 2.92 -19.16 -1.69
CA ASN A 140 2.63 -20.21 -2.66
C ASN A 140 3.75 -21.27 -2.61
N LEU A 141 3.45 -22.47 -2.11
CA LEU A 141 4.40 -23.58 -1.99
C LEU A 141 4.56 -24.36 -3.30
N SER A 142 3.65 -24.19 -4.26
CA SER A 142 3.71 -24.82 -5.57
C SER A 142 4.40 -23.95 -6.62
N ALA A 143 4.81 -22.72 -6.28
CA ALA A 143 5.55 -21.86 -7.18
C ALA A 143 6.87 -22.52 -7.63
N PRO A 144 7.26 -22.45 -8.92
CA PRO A 144 8.47 -23.09 -9.44
C PRO A 144 9.77 -22.52 -8.85
N ILE A 145 9.70 -21.30 -8.31
CA ILE A 145 10.79 -20.63 -7.62
C ILE A 145 10.36 -20.39 -6.18
N ALA A 146 11.15 -20.92 -5.24
CA ALA A 146 10.81 -20.86 -3.82
C ALA A 146 11.00 -19.48 -3.18
N THR A 147 11.94 -18.66 -3.66
CA THR A 147 12.28 -17.37 -3.02
C THR A 147 12.82 -16.32 -3.99
N PHE A 148 12.39 -15.07 -3.81
CA PHE A 148 12.95 -13.89 -4.50
C PHE A 148 13.77 -13.01 -3.54
N GLY A 149 14.93 -13.51 -3.10
CA GLY A 149 15.73 -12.85 -2.05
C GLY A 149 16.24 -11.43 -2.36
N LYS A 150 16.33 -11.07 -3.65
CA LYS A 150 16.65 -9.71 -4.13
C LYS A 150 15.41 -8.91 -4.58
N GLY A 151 14.22 -9.50 -4.46
CA GLY A 151 12.95 -8.81 -4.69
C GLY A 151 12.39 -8.25 -3.38
N MET A 152 11.10 -8.47 -3.16
CA MET A 152 10.31 -8.03 -2.01
C MET A 152 9.89 -9.20 -1.11
N GLN A 153 10.62 -10.32 -1.17
CA GLN A 153 10.39 -11.49 -0.33
C GLN A 153 10.24 -11.10 1.15
N ASN A 154 9.16 -11.58 1.76
CA ASN A 154 8.76 -11.37 3.16
C ASN A 154 8.32 -9.95 3.52
N ASN A 155 8.17 -9.05 2.55
CA ASN A 155 7.63 -7.73 2.83
C ASN A 155 6.10 -7.73 2.87
N HIS A 156 5.51 -6.96 3.80
CA HIS A 156 4.07 -6.71 3.84
C HIS A 156 3.78 -5.25 3.52
N ILE A 157 2.91 -5.01 2.55
CA ILE A 157 2.61 -3.68 2.02
C ILE A 157 1.12 -3.42 2.16
N ALA A 158 0.77 -2.31 2.79
CA ALA A 158 -0.59 -1.78 2.76
C ALA A 158 -0.72 -0.80 1.58
N LEU A 159 -1.68 -1.03 0.70
CA LEU A 159 -1.80 -0.24 -0.53
C LEU A 159 -3.27 -0.01 -0.88
N TRP A 160 -3.59 1.17 -1.37
CA TRP A 160 -4.94 1.48 -1.83
C TRP A 160 -4.99 2.48 -2.97
N GLN A 161 -5.96 2.29 -3.85
CA GLN A 161 -6.47 3.28 -4.80
C GLN A 161 -7.33 4.34 -4.08
N SER A 162 -7.80 5.36 -4.82
CA SER A 162 -8.61 6.50 -4.34
C SER A 162 -9.96 6.08 -3.70
N HIS A 163 -10.90 7.02 -3.56
CA HIS A 163 -12.08 6.96 -2.71
C HIS A 163 -13.03 5.78 -3.03
N GLY A 164 -13.76 5.82 -4.15
CA GLY A 164 -14.76 4.79 -4.51
C GLY A 164 -16.20 5.31 -4.44
N TRP A 165 -17.16 4.46 -4.79
CA TRP A 165 -18.61 4.74 -4.66
C TRP A 165 -18.99 4.82 -3.18
N TYR A 166 -19.61 5.91 -2.76
CA TYR A 166 -19.89 6.18 -1.34
C TYR A 166 -21.29 6.77 -1.13
N TYR A 167 -21.75 6.78 0.12
CA TYR A 167 -23.06 7.30 0.52
C TYR A 167 -22.96 8.77 0.94
N GLU A 168 -23.59 9.68 0.19
CA GLU A 168 -23.67 11.11 0.52
C GLU A 168 -24.94 11.39 1.34
N GLN A 169 -24.75 11.51 2.67
CA GLN A 169 -25.84 11.65 3.63
C GLN A 169 -26.71 12.89 3.40
N LYS A 170 -26.14 14.01 2.92
CA LYS A 170 -26.93 15.24 2.64
C LYS A 170 -27.95 15.04 1.53
N LEU A 171 -27.60 14.20 0.56
CA LEU A 171 -28.44 13.90 -0.59
C LEU A 171 -29.26 12.63 -0.37
N GLY A 172 -28.93 11.84 0.66
CA GLY A 172 -29.58 10.58 0.99
C GLY A 172 -29.50 9.57 -0.15
N ARG A 173 -28.32 9.47 -0.80
CA ARG A 173 -28.08 8.58 -1.94
C ARG A 173 -26.62 8.16 -2.03
N TRP A 174 -26.37 7.11 -2.79
CA TRP A 174 -25.03 6.75 -3.24
C TRP A 174 -24.57 7.60 -4.43
N GLU A 175 -23.29 7.99 -4.45
CA GLU A 175 -22.67 8.73 -5.57
C GLU A 175 -21.14 8.55 -5.70
N TRP A 176 -20.60 9.03 -6.83
CA TRP A 176 -19.16 9.15 -7.06
C TRP A 176 -18.69 10.45 -6.43
N GLN A 177 -17.51 10.44 -5.83
CA GLN A 177 -16.91 11.64 -5.24
C GLN A 177 -16.56 12.66 -6.32
N ARG A 178 -16.09 12.20 -7.48
CA ARG A 178 -15.67 13.05 -8.59
C ARG A 178 -16.63 12.98 -9.78
N ALA A 179 -16.69 14.09 -10.51
CA ALA A 179 -17.47 14.17 -11.74
C ALA A 179 -16.90 13.23 -12.83
N ARG A 180 -17.81 12.74 -13.68
CA ARG A 180 -17.46 11.95 -14.86
C ARG A 180 -16.90 12.87 -15.95
N ILE A 181 -15.60 12.78 -16.21
CA ILE A 181 -14.88 13.63 -17.17
C ILE A 181 -13.98 12.74 -18.02
N PHE A 182 -13.85 13.06 -19.32
CA PHE A 182 -13.04 12.30 -20.30
C PHE A 182 -13.34 10.79 -20.32
N GLN A 183 -14.62 10.42 -20.17
CA GLN A 183 -15.07 9.03 -20.09
C GLN A 183 -14.50 8.22 -18.90
N THR A 184 -14.03 8.90 -17.86
CA THR A 184 -13.52 8.28 -16.63
C THR A 184 -14.31 8.68 -15.40
N VAL A 185 -14.23 7.83 -14.38
CA VAL A 185 -14.61 8.12 -12.99
C VAL A 185 -13.31 8.01 -12.19
N GLU A 186 -12.85 9.10 -11.58
CA GLU A 186 -11.59 9.13 -10.82
C GLU A 186 -11.53 8.04 -9.74
N ASP A 187 -12.66 7.87 -9.04
CA ASP A 187 -12.85 6.92 -7.95
C ASP A 187 -12.55 5.45 -8.33
N LEU A 188 -12.61 5.15 -9.64
CA LEU A 188 -12.22 3.86 -10.24
C LEU A 188 -10.95 3.95 -11.12
N TYR A 189 -10.54 5.16 -11.49
CA TYR A 189 -9.46 5.38 -12.42
C TYR A 189 -8.11 4.90 -11.87
N THR A 190 -7.78 5.27 -10.63
CA THR A 190 -6.56 4.84 -9.94
C THR A 190 -6.52 3.32 -9.74
N GLN A 191 -7.69 2.68 -9.59
CA GLN A 191 -7.79 1.22 -9.54
C GLN A 191 -7.27 0.54 -10.80
N SER A 192 -7.40 1.17 -11.96
CA SER A 192 -6.89 0.66 -13.24
C SER A 192 -5.36 0.66 -13.36
N TYR A 193 -4.66 1.29 -12.42
CA TYR A 193 -3.20 1.17 -12.22
C TYR A 193 -2.89 0.12 -11.16
N VAL A 194 -3.56 0.27 -10.01
CA VAL A 194 -3.26 -0.47 -8.80
C VAL A 194 -3.49 -1.97 -8.96
N VAL A 195 -4.71 -2.38 -9.30
CA VAL A 195 -5.12 -3.79 -9.27
C VAL A 195 -4.53 -4.61 -10.42
N PRO A 196 -4.55 -4.15 -11.69
CA PRO A 196 -4.06 -4.97 -12.80
C PRO A 196 -2.54 -4.94 -12.99
N PHE A 197 -1.82 -3.93 -12.49
CA PHE A 197 -0.39 -3.76 -12.74
C PHE A 197 0.44 -3.71 -11.47
N LEU A 198 0.22 -2.73 -10.60
CA LEU A 198 1.10 -2.50 -9.45
C LEU A 198 1.06 -3.65 -8.44
N VAL A 199 -0.13 -4.10 -8.03
CA VAL A 199 -0.28 -5.20 -7.07
C VAL A 199 0.38 -6.50 -7.59
N PRO A 200 0.11 -6.95 -8.83
CA PRO A 200 0.81 -8.11 -9.40
C PRO A 200 2.32 -7.96 -9.45
N MET A 201 2.86 -6.78 -9.79
CA MET A 201 4.33 -6.56 -9.80
C MET A 201 4.93 -6.72 -8.40
N LEU A 202 4.27 -6.20 -7.37
CA LEU A 202 4.70 -6.33 -5.97
C LEU A 202 4.64 -7.79 -5.49
N GLU A 203 3.54 -8.49 -5.77
CA GLU A 203 3.33 -9.89 -5.38
C GLU A 203 4.31 -10.83 -6.12
N ASN A 204 4.53 -10.61 -7.42
CA ASN A 204 5.52 -11.35 -8.22
C ASN A 204 6.96 -11.12 -7.73
N ALA A 205 7.24 -9.96 -7.14
CA ALA A 205 8.52 -9.70 -6.48
C ALA A 205 8.64 -10.38 -5.10
N GLY A 206 7.56 -10.98 -4.58
CA GLY A 206 7.52 -11.73 -3.32
C GLY A 206 6.90 -10.99 -2.14
N ALA A 207 6.28 -9.82 -2.34
CA ALA A 207 5.56 -9.11 -1.30
C ALA A 207 4.19 -9.74 -1.02
N ASN A 208 3.67 -9.54 0.19
CA ASN A 208 2.26 -9.73 0.52
C ASN A 208 1.60 -8.35 0.53
N VAL A 209 0.60 -8.15 -0.34
CA VAL A 209 -0.05 -6.84 -0.50
C VAL A 209 -1.47 -6.91 0.05
N LEU A 210 -1.79 -5.99 0.95
CA LEU A 210 -3.10 -5.87 1.58
C LEU A 210 -3.80 -4.63 1.05
N LEU A 211 -5.09 -4.77 0.74
CA LEU A 211 -5.94 -3.68 0.26
C LEU A 211 -7.16 -3.49 1.17
N PRO A 212 -7.55 -2.24 1.48
CA PRO A 212 -8.76 -1.93 2.23
C PRO A 212 -10.00 -1.81 1.32
N ARG A 213 -9.92 -2.29 0.07
CA ARG A 213 -11.03 -2.38 -0.89
C ARG A 213 -11.00 -3.76 -1.55
N GLU A 214 -12.14 -4.26 -2.00
CA GLU A 214 -12.22 -5.51 -2.77
C GLU A 214 -11.42 -5.36 -4.08
N ARG A 215 -10.62 -6.37 -4.41
CA ARG A 215 -9.70 -6.38 -5.58
C ARG A 215 -10.17 -7.28 -6.71
N ASP A 216 -11.18 -8.12 -6.49
CA ASP A 216 -11.75 -8.97 -7.52
C ASP A 216 -12.91 -8.28 -8.24
N TYR A 217 -12.80 -8.21 -9.57
CA TYR A 217 -13.80 -7.61 -10.45
C TYR A 217 -15.05 -8.48 -10.65
N ASN A 218 -15.00 -9.76 -10.28
CA ASN A 218 -16.13 -10.67 -10.44
C ASN A 218 -17.29 -10.30 -9.51
N THR A 219 -18.49 -10.18 -10.09
CA THR A 219 -19.75 -9.93 -9.35
C THR A 219 -20.30 -11.17 -8.67
N THR A 220 -19.83 -12.35 -9.07
CA THR A 220 -20.12 -13.62 -8.38
C THR A 220 -19.40 -13.65 -7.03
N GLU A 221 -20.08 -14.15 -6.00
CA GLU A 221 -19.49 -14.45 -4.69
C GLU A 221 -20.02 -15.80 -4.22
N VAL A 222 -19.10 -16.73 -3.96
CA VAL A 222 -19.39 -18.03 -3.35
C VAL A 222 -18.72 -18.05 -1.98
N ILE A 223 -19.52 -18.24 -0.94
CA ILE A 223 -19.05 -18.33 0.45
C ILE A 223 -19.42 -19.70 0.99
N ILE A 224 -18.42 -20.39 1.52
CA ILE A 224 -18.59 -21.70 2.14
C ILE A 224 -18.08 -21.59 3.56
N ASP A 225 -18.93 -21.91 4.51
CA ASP A 225 -18.69 -21.73 5.93
C ASP A 225 -19.16 -22.96 6.72
N ASN A 226 -18.61 -23.19 7.92
CA ASN A 226 -19.00 -24.32 8.74
C ASN A 226 -20.39 -24.18 9.40
N ASP A 227 -20.90 -22.96 9.62
CA ASP A 227 -22.17 -22.75 10.32
C ASP A 227 -23.40 -22.98 9.41
N ASN A 228 -23.28 -22.68 8.11
CA ASN A 228 -24.38 -22.76 7.14
C ASN A 228 -24.42 -24.09 6.34
N ASN A 229 -23.81 -25.15 6.86
CA ASN A 229 -23.63 -26.42 6.17
C ASN A 229 -24.75 -27.44 6.48
N HIS A 230 -26.01 -27.08 6.18
CA HIS A 230 -27.19 -27.84 6.58
C HIS A 230 -27.26 -29.28 6.02
N ASP A 231 -26.63 -29.57 4.89
CA ASP A 231 -26.64 -30.89 4.25
C ASP A 231 -25.29 -31.64 4.32
N GLY A 232 -24.28 -31.03 4.94
CA GLY A 232 -22.94 -31.63 5.04
C GLY A 232 -22.13 -31.65 3.73
N ARG A 233 -22.64 -31.09 2.63
CA ARG A 233 -22.01 -31.22 1.31
C ARG A 233 -21.01 -30.11 1.02
N ALA A 234 -21.28 -28.89 1.47
CA ALA A 234 -20.44 -27.74 1.19
C ALA A 234 -19.18 -27.71 2.07
N TYR A 235 -19.30 -28.03 3.36
CA TYR A 235 -18.19 -28.14 4.30
C TYR A 235 -18.10 -29.55 4.91
N SER A 236 -16.90 -30.07 5.15
CA SER A 236 -16.72 -31.37 5.82
C SER A 236 -15.38 -31.48 6.54
N GLU A 237 -15.35 -32.31 7.59
CA GLU A 237 -14.16 -32.58 8.41
C GLU A 237 -13.86 -34.08 8.42
N THR A 238 -12.62 -34.45 8.09
CA THR A 238 -12.10 -35.81 8.28
C THR A 238 -11.09 -35.78 9.43
N ASN A 239 -11.28 -36.67 10.41
CA ASN A 239 -10.41 -36.77 11.58
C ASN A 239 -9.42 -37.92 11.44
N GLY A 240 -8.14 -37.60 11.60
CA GLY A 240 -7.04 -38.56 11.67
C GLY A 240 -6.62 -38.77 13.12
N ARG A 241 -5.35 -38.48 13.43
CA ARG A 241 -4.80 -38.60 14.79
C ARG A 241 -5.44 -37.63 15.79
N GLU A 242 -5.67 -36.39 15.36
CA GLU A 242 -6.31 -35.35 16.16
C GLU A 242 -7.74 -35.13 15.67
N ARG A 243 -8.58 -34.45 16.45
CA ARG A 243 -9.97 -34.19 16.08
C ARG A 243 -10.26 -32.70 16.03
N TRP A 244 -10.93 -32.29 14.95
CA TRP A 244 -11.49 -30.95 14.82
C TRP A 244 -12.53 -30.71 15.91
N GLN A 245 -12.48 -29.52 16.50
CA GLN A 245 -13.36 -29.08 17.57
C GLN A 245 -13.75 -27.64 17.33
N GLN A 246 -14.87 -27.22 17.92
CA GLN A 246 -15.25 -25.82 17.88
C GLN A 246 -14.22 -24.96 18.63
N SER A 247 -13.96 -23.79 18.08
CA SER A 247 -13.22 -22.71 18.71
C SER A 247 -14.07 -22.02 19.80
N ASP A 248 -13.39 -21.39 20.77
CA ASP A 248 -14.00 -20.55 21.82
C ASP A 248 -14.14 -19.07 21.40
N SER A 249 -13.68 -18.68 20.21
CA SER A 249 -13.79 -17.34 19.65
C SER A 249 -14.84 -17.32 18.53
N ALA A 250 -15.52 -16.18 18.35
CA ALA A 250 -16.46 -15.99 17.26
C ALA A 250 -15.76 -16.10 15.89
N GLY A 251 -16.45 -16.72 14.94
CA GLY A 251 -16.05 -16.87 13.54
C GLY A 251 -16.93 -16.04 12.60
N PHE A 252 -16.67 -16.19 11.31
CA PHE A 252 -17.49 -15.61 10.27
C PHE A 252 -18.80 -16.38 10.13
N ALA A 253 -19.91 -15.66 9.98
CA ALA A 253 -21.12 -16.20 9.36
C ALA A 253 -21.79 -15.12 8.52
N ASN A 254 -22.52 -15.54 7.48
CA ASN A 254 -23.29 -14.64 6.63
C ASN A 254 -24.82 -14.87 6.74
N PRO A 255 -25.45 -14.64 7.90
CA PRO A 255 -26.88 -14.93 8.08
C PRO A 255 -27.80 -13.88 7.44
N ARG A 256 -27.25 -12.74 7.00
CA ARG A 256 -28.03 -11.59 6.52
C ARG A 256 -27.73 -11.30 5.05
N LYS A 257 -28.77 -10.89 4.32
CA LYS A 257 -28.61 -10.37 2.96
C LYS A 257 -28.02 -8.97 2.92
N VAL A 258 -28.26 -8.18 3.98
CA VAL A 258 -27.88 -6.77 4.09
C VAL A 258 -27.40 -6.51 5.53
N TYR A 259 -26.35 -5.70 5.67
CA TYR A 259 -25.76 -5.31 6.95
C TYR A 259 -25.90 -3.80 7.19
N LEU A 260 -26.26 -3.43 8.42
CA LEU A 260 -26.37 -2.03 8.87
C LEU A 260 -25.09 -1.60 9.61
N ASP A 261 -24.95 -0.31 9.91
CA ASP A 261 -23.82 0.19 10.70
C ASP A 261 -23.64 -0.59 12.01
N GLY A 262 -22.38 -0.94 12.31
CA GLY A 262 -21.99 -1.69 13.50
C GLY A 262 -22.19 -3.21 13.43
N GLU A 263 -22.79 -3.71 12.36
CA GLU A 263 -22.96 -5.15 12.17
C GLU A 263 -21.71 -5.76 11.54
N ASN A 264 -21.10 -6.72 12.25
CA ASN A 264 -19.84 -7.35 11.85
C ASN A 264 -20.05 -8.87 11.66
N PRO A 265 -19.96 -9.40 10.41
CA PRO A 265 -20.20 -10.82 10.14
C PRO A 265 -19.18 -11.76 10.79
N PHE A 266 -17.97 -11.29 11.12
CA PHE A 266 -16.93 -12.05 11.84
C PHE A 266 -17.20 -12.19 13.35
N ARG A 267 -18.38 -11.74 13.81
CA ARG A 267 -18.87 -11.94 15.18
C ARG A 267 -20.18 -12.73 15.22
N MET A 268 -20.63 -13.27 14.08
CA MET A 268 -21.93 -13.91 13.96
C MET A 268 -21.86 -15.44 13.83
N GLY A 269 -20.66 -16.00 13.68
CA GLY A 269 -20.44 -17.42 13.46
C GLY A 269 -19.53 -18.09 14.48
N THR A 270 -19.12 -19.32 14.16
CA THR A 270 -18.17 -20.14 14.91
C THR A 270 -17.04 -20.58 14.01
N ALA A 271 -15.87 -20.83 14.59
CA ALA A 271 -14.73 -21.39 13.87
C ALA A 271 -14.37 -22.79 14.38
N ARG A 272 -13.51 -23.48 13.64
CA ARG A 272 -13.00 -24.81 13.95
C ARG A 272 -11.51 -24.73 14.29
N GLN A 273 -11.05 -25.59 15.20
CA GLN A 273 -9.66 -25.67 15.61
C GLN A 273 -9.19 -27.11 15.80
N ILE A 274 -7.89 -27.32 15.62
CA ILE A 274 -7.25 -28.62 15.78
C ILE A 274 -5.77 -28.48 16.15
N LYS A 275 -5.22 -29.47 16.85
CA LYS A 275 -3.77 -29.57 17.07
C LYS A 275 -3.07 -30.07 15.81
N SER A 276 -1.94 -29.47 15.51
CA SER A 276 -1.13 -29.87 14.37
C SER A 276 -0.32 -31.13 14.65
N ILE A 277 -0.06 -31.89 13.59
CA ILE A 277 0.81 -33.06 13.63
C ILE A 277 1.97 -32.91 12.63
N SER A 278 3.10 -33.52 12.93
CA SER A 278 4.21 -33.63 11.98
C SER A 278 4.31 -35.02 11.31
N LYS A 279 3.68 -36.04 11.92
CA LYS A 279 3.63 -37.44 11.46
C LYS A 279 2.33 -38.11 11.91
N GLY A 280 1.87 -39.09 11.12
CA GLY A 280 0.64 -39.86 11.38
C GLY A 280 -0.49 -39.49 10.42
N ALA A 281 -1.69 -40.01 10.69
CA ALA A 281 -2.87 -39.74 9.88
C ALA A 281 -3.31 -38.26 10.03
N GLU A 282 -3.33 -37.53 8.91
CA GLU A 282 -3.74 -36.14 8.82
C GLU A 282 -5.24 -35.98 9.04
N SER A 283 -5.63 -34.82 9.58
CA SER A 283 -7.02 -34.39 9.69
C SER A 283 -7.23 -33.22 8.75
N ILE A 284 -8.36 -33.19 8.05
CA ILE A 284 -8.60 -32.29 6.92
C ILE A 284 -9.96 -31.61 7.08
N ALA A 285 -9.99 -30.29 6.96
CA ALA A 285 -11.21 -29.53 6.68
C ALA A 285 -11.31 -29.29 5.16
N SER A 286 -12.50 -29.46 4.58
CA SER A 286 -12.73 -29.38 3.13
C SER A 286 -13.95 -28.52 2.83
N TRP A 287 -13.77 -27.52 1.96
CA TRP A 287 -14.83 -26.68 1.39
C TRP A 287 -15.01 -27.10 -0.07
N ASN A 288 -16.12 -27.76 -0.39
CA ASN A 288 -16.49 -28.15 -1.75
C ASN A 288 -17.21 -26.99 -2.43
N VAL A 289 -16.72 -26.60 -3.60
CA VAL A 289 -17.15 -25.37 -4.28
C VAL A 289 -18.01 -25.72 -5.47
N GLU A 290 -19.18 -25.08 -5.54
CA GLU A 290 -20.02 -25.02 -6.73
C GLU A 290 -19.83 -23.66 -7.40
N ILE A 291 -19.21 -23.66 -8.58
CA ILE A 291 -18.87 -22.45 -9.33
C ILE A 291 -19.99 -22.18 -10.35
N PRO A 292 -20.66 -21.02 -10.31
CA PRO A 292 -21.78 -20.73 -11.21
C PRO A 292 -21.38 -20.63 -12.68
N HIS A 293 -20.20 -20.07 -12.96
CA HIS A 293 -19.68 -19.90 -14.31
C HIS A 293 -18.16 -20.05 -14.31
N LYS A 294 -17.63 -20.68 -15.35
CA LYS A 294 -16.18 -20.74 -15.59
C LYS A 294 -15.56 -19.35 -15.55
N GLY A 295 -14.44 -19.18 -14.84
CA GLY A 295 -13.78 -17.89 -14.74
C GLY A 295 -12.54 -17.90 -13.84
N ASN A 296 -11.87 -16.77 -13.79
CA ASN A 296 -10.75 -16.52 -12.88
C ASN A 296 -11.27 -15.74 -11.68
N TYR A 297 -11.11 -16.29 -10.48
CA TYR A 297 -11.69 -15.73 -9.25
C TYR A 297 -10.63 -15.53 -8.18
N GLY A 298 -10.76 -14.45 -7.43
CA GLY A 298 -10.01 -14.23 -6.20
C GLY A 298 -10.48 -15.17 -5.10
N LEU A 299 -9.54 -15.87 -4.47
CA LEU A 299 -9.79 -16.77 -3.35
C LEU A 299 -9.34 -16.14 -2.03
N TYR A 300 -10.22 -16.18 -1.04
CA TYR A 300 -10.00 -15.67 0.30
C TYR A 300 -10.32 -16.77 1.34
N VAL A 301 -9.61 -16.74 2.45
CA VAL A 301 -9.89 -17.58 3.62
C VAL A 301 -10.02 -16.73 4.87
N SER A 302 -10.84 -17.18 5.81
CA SER A 302 -10.89 -16.70 7.18
C SER A 302 -10.37 -17.77 8.13
N TYR A 303 -9.78 -17.32 9.24
CA TYR A 303 -9.31 -18.16 10.34
C TYR A 303 -9.13 -17.30 11.58
N GLN A 304 -8.72 -17.92 12.69
CA GLN A 304 -8.45 -17.22 13.95
C GLN A 304 -6.98 -17.30 14.36
N THR A 305 -6.44 -16.17 14.81
CA THR A 305 -5.11 -16.11 15.42
C THR A 305 -5.18 -16.40 16.91
N ARG A 306 -4.34 -17.31 17.39
CA ARG A 306 -4.24 -17.74 18.79
C ARG A 306 -2.78 -17.73 19.23
N LYS A 307 -2.54 -17.68 20.54
CA LYS A 307 -1.20 -17.66 21.16
C LYS A 307 -0.26 -18.78 20.67
N ASN A 308 -0.79 -19.92 20.24
CA ASN A 308 -0.01 -21.06 19.74
C ASN A 308 -0.38 -21.47 18.31
N SER A 309 -0.86 -20.52 17.49
CA SER A 309 -1.18 -20.77 16.08
C SER A 309 0.05 -21.26 15.28
N SER A 310 -0.22 -22.06 14.25
CA SER A 310 0.79 -22.49 13.27
C SER A 310 1.22 -21.31 12.40
N ASP A 311 2.51 -21.26 12.07
CA ASP A 311 3.06 -20.30 11.10
C ASP A 311 3.08 -20.85 9.67
N ASP A 312 2.57 -22.06 9.46
CA ASP A 312 2.64 -22.83 8.22
C ASP A 312 1.37 -23.66 7.96
N ALA A 313 0.19 -23.12 8.29
CA ALA A 313 -1.07 -23.78 8.02
C ALA A 313 -1.22 -23.99 6.51
N ARG A 314 -1.40 -25.24 6.06
CA ARG A 314 -1.34 -25.60 4.64
C ARG A 314 -2.74 -25.76 4.04
N TYR A 315 -3.06 -24.86 3.13
CA TYR A 315 -4.21 -24.95 2.25
C TYR A 315 -3.82 -25.60 0.92
N THR A 316 -4.73 -26.36 0.33
CA THR A 316 -4.61 -26.87 -1.04
C THR A 316 -5.83 -26.43 -1.83
N VAL A 317 -5.61 -25.71 -2.92
CA VAL A 317 -6.64 -25.24 -3.84
C VAL A 317 -6.69 -26.21 -5.02
N TYR A 318 -7.86 -26.83 -5.26
CA TYR A 318 -8.10 -27.69 -6.42
C TYR A 318 -8.81 -26.88 -7.50
N HIS A 319 -8.03 -26.27 -8.37
CA HIS A 319 -8.48 -25.35 -9.42
C HIS A 319 -8.45 -26.05 -10.80
N ALA A 320 -8.90 -25.37 -11.85
CA ALA A 320 -9.01 -25.94 -13.19
C ALA A 320 -7.68 -26.39 -13.80
N GLY A 321 -6.56 -25.83 -13.34
CA GLY A 321 -5.20 -26.18 -13.79
C GLY A 321 -4.49 -27.26 -12.96
N GLY A 322 -5.13 -27.77 -11.90
CA GLY A 322 -4.56 -28.80 -11.04
C GLY A 322 -4.73 -28.49 -9.57
N LYS A 323 -3.61 -28.51 -8.82
CA LYS A 323 -3.60 -28.18 -7.39
C LYS A 323 -2.48 -27.21 -7.06
N THR A 324 -2.76 -26.24 -6.21
CA THR A 324 -1.78 -25.29 -5.65
C THR A 324 -1.79 -25.40 -4.14
N ASP A 325 -0.63 -25.66 -3.54
CA ASP A 325 -0.43 -25.67 -2.10
C ASP A 325 0.01 -24.29 -1.62
N ILE A 326 -0.61 -23.81 -0.55
CA ILE A 326 -0.40 -22.46 0.00
C ILE A 326 -0.17 -22.59 1.50
N SER A 327 0.89 -21.95 2.00
CA SER A 327 1.16 -21.80 3.43
C SER A 327 0.62 -20.47 3.91
N VAL A 328 -0.14 -20.49 5.00
CA VAL A 328 -0.66 -19.30 5.68
C VAL A 328 -0.12 -19.24 7.11
N ASN A 329 0.42 -18.08 7.49
CA ASN A 329 0.90 -17.83 8.84
C ASN A 329 -0.26 -17.39 9.75
N GLN A 330 -0.89 -18.33 10.45
CA GLN A 330 -2.03 -18.05 11.32
C GLN A 330 -1.67 -17.35 12.65
N GLN A 331 -0.40 -16.99 12.86
CA GLN A 331 0.02 -16.14 14.00
C GLN A 331 -0.30 -14.66 13.78
N MET A 332 -0.84 -14.31 12.62
CA MET A 332 -1.24 -12.96 12.21
C MET A 332 -2.48 -13.07 11.32
N GLY A 333 -3.17 -11.97 11.04
CA GLY A 333 -4.23 -11.89 10.03
C GLY A 333 -5.57 -12.60 10.34
N GLY A 334 -5.76 -13.13 11.55
CA GLY A 334 -7.03 -13.78 11.91
C GLY A 334 -8.21 -12.81 12.07
N GLY A 335 -9.43 -13.30 11.82
CA GLY A 335 -10.68 -12.54 12.00
C GLY A 335 -11.00 -11.57 10.86
N THR A 336 -10.44 -11.81 9.66
CA THR A 336 -10.73 -11.06 8.44
C THR A 336 -10.48 -11.94 7.21
N TRP A 337 -10.77 -11.41 6.01
CA TRP A 337 -10.48 -12.09 4.75
C TRP A 337 -9.00 -11.99 4.37
N ILE A 338 -8.33 -13.14 4.23
CA ILE A 338 -6.96 -13.24 3.74
C ILE A 338 -6.95 -13.76 2.30
N PHE A 339 -6.46 -12.93 1.38
CA PHE A 339 -6.34 -13.26 -0.03
C PHE A 339 -5.23 -14.29 -0.28
N LEU A 340 -5.55 -15.37 -0.98
CA LEU A 340 -4.61 -16.46 -1.31
C LEU A 340 -4.10 -16.40 -2.76
N GLY A 341 -4.80 -15.69 -3.64
CA GLY A 341 -4.46 -15.60 -5.06
C GLY A 341 -5.68 -15.67 -5.96
N TYR A 342 -5.43 -15.51 -7.26
CA TYR A 342 -6.42 -15.72 -8.31
C TYR A 342 -6.29 -17.14 -8.87
N PHE A 343 -7.42 -17.82 -9.06
CA PHE A 343 -7.45 -19.18 -9.60
C PHE A 343 -8.53 -19.33 -10.67
N ASP A 344 -8.21 -20.06 -11.73
CA ASP A 344 -9.19 -20.46 -12.74
C ASP A 344 -10.03 -21.62 -12.21
N PHE A 345 -11.35 -21.49 -12.28
CA PHE A 345 -12.30 -22.55 -11.97
C PHE A 345 -13.18 -22.87 -13.17
N GLU A 346 -13.55 -24.14 -13.33
CA GLU A 346 -14.60 -24.58 -14.24
C GLU A 346 -15.97 -24.45 -13.55
N GLU A 347 -17.03 -24.41 -14.35
CA GLU A 347 -18.40 -24.42 -13.84
C GLU A 347 -18.76 -25.75 -13.16
N GLY A 348 -19.57 -25.68 -12.11
CA GLY A 348 -20.08 -26.83 -11.37
C GLY A 348 -19.29 -27.18 -10.10
N ALA A 349 -19.54 -28.37 -9.56
CA ALA A 349 -19.12 -28.81 -8.22
C ALA A 349 -17.81 -29.63 -8.18
N SER A 350 -16.92 -29.48 -9.17
CA SER A 350 -15.69 -30.29 -9.27
C SER A 350 -14.50 -29.75 -8.48
N HIS A 351 -14.66 -28.62 -7.80
CA HIS A 351 -13.58 -27.89 -7.15
C HIS A 351 -13.69 -27.93 -5.63
N LYS A 352 -12.55 -27.84 -4.95
CA LYS A 352 -12.51 -27.77 -3.49
C LYS A 352 -11.29 -27.05 -2.98
N ILE A 353 -11.40 -26.55 -1.76
CA ILE A 353 -10.28 -26.05 -0.97
C ILE A 353 -10.16 -26.97 0.24
N THR A 354 -8.95 -27.33 0.63
CA THR A 354 -8.73 -28.14 1.84
C THR A 354 -7.69 -27.51 2.74
N LEU A 355 -7.83 -27.68 4.05
CA LEU A 355 -6.85 -27.32 5.07
C LEU A 355 -6.46 -28.57 5.86
N THR A 356 -5.16 -28.90 5.88
CA THR A 356 -4.63 -30.00 6.69
C THR A 356 -4.11 -29.51 8.04
N ASN A 357 -4.21 -30.33 9.08
CA ASN A 357 -3.53 -30.10 10.35
C ASN A 357 -2.02 -30.47 10.32
N ARG A 358 -1.48 -30.87 9.16
CA ARG A 358 -0.05 -31.12 9.02
C ARG A 358 0.75 -29.83 9.05
N SER A 359 1.76 -29.80 9.90
CA SER A 359 2.70 -28.68 10.06
C SER A 359 4.13 -29.22 10.24
N ARG A 360 5.13 -28.37 10.04
CA ARG A 360 6.52 -28.66 10.41
C ARG A 360 6.66 -28.95 11.91
N ARG A 361 5.77 -28.41 12.75
CA ARG A 361 5.80 -28.58 14.22
C ARG A 361 4.48 -29.18 14.71
N SER A 362 4.55 -30.24 15.52
CA SER A 362 3.38 -30.83 16.17
C SER A 362 2.94 -29.98 17.37
N GLY A 363 1.65 -30.00 17.69
CA GLY A 363 1.09 -29.34 18.87
C GLY A 363 0.87 -27.84 18.72
N LYS A 364 1.04 -27.29 17.52
CA LYS A 364 0.53 -25.95 17.16
C LYS A 364 -0.98 -26.01 16.93
N ILE A 365 -1.64 -24.87 16.91
CA ILE A 365 -3.07 -24.78 16.62
C ILE A 365 -3.25 -24.35 15.17
N VAL A 366 -4.05 -25.12 14.44
CA VAL A 366 -4.57 -24.75 13.12
C VAL A 366 -6.05 -24.43 13.31
N THR A 367 -6.50 -23.31 12.75
CA THR A 367 -7.90 -22.88 12.78
C THR A 367 -8.48 -22.80 11.37
N ALA A 368 -9.77 -23.07 11.24
CA ALA A 368 -10.53 -23.04 9.99
C ALA A 368 -11.85 -22.29 10.25
N ASP A 369 -12.34 -21.57 9.26
CA ASP A 369 -13.60 -20.81 9.35
C ASP A 369 -14.27 -20.86 7.97
N ALA A 370 -14.28 -19.75 7.23
CA ALA A 370 -14.90 -19.65 5.92
C ALA A 370 -13.92 -19.54 4.74
N VAL A 371 -14.39 -19.94 3.56
CA VAL A 371 -13.77 -19.68 2.24
C VAL A 371 -14.69 -18.75 1.45
N LYS A 372 -14.12 -17.72 0.82
CA LYS A 372 -14.81 -16.81 -0.12
C LYS A 372 -14.13 -16.84 -1.48
N ILE A 373 -14.89 -17.01 -2.55
CA ILE A 373 -14.45 -17.00 -3.95
C ILE A 373 -15.22 -15.93 -4.71
N GLY A 374 -14.53 -15.04 -5.40
CA GLY A 374 -15.14 -13.92 -6.12
C GLY A 374 -15.23 -12.63 -5.30
N GLY A 375 -15.57 -11.51 -5.96
CA GLY A 375 -15.67 -10.17 -5.35
C GLY A 375 -17.06 -9.84 -4.80
N GLY A 376 -18.10 -10.27 -5.51
CA GLY A 376 -19.50 -10.09 -5.10
C GLY A 376 -20.06 -8.69 -5.32
N MET A 377 -21.29 -8.52 -4.83
CA MET A 377 -22.01 -7.25 -4.84
C MET A 377 -21.97 -6.58 -3.45
N GLY A 378 -22.10 -5.26 -3.44
CA GLY A 378 -22.26 -4.48 -2.22
C GLY A 378 -23.52 -4.89 -1.43
N ASN A 379 -23.33 -5.24 -0.16
CA ASN A 379 -24.40 -5.66 0.75
C ASN A 379 -24.43 -4.86 2.06
N ILE A 380 -23.65 -3.80 2.12
CA ILE A 380 -23.61 -2.85 3.24
C ILE A 380 -24.60 -1.74 2.94
N ALA A 381 -25.62 -1.57 3.79
CA ALA A 381 -26.62 -0.54 3.62
C ALA A 381 -26.31 0.72 4.43
N ARG A 382 -26.69 1.86 3.86
CA ARG A 382 -26.53 3.19 4.46
C ARG A 382 -27.82 4.00 4.34
N MET A 383 -27.98 4.93 5.26
CA MET A 383 -28.99 5.98 5.26
C MET A 383 -28.44 7.19 6.01
N PRO A 384 -29.02 8.40 5.89
CA PRO A 384 -28.56 9.54 6.68
C PRO A 384 -28.71 9.21 8.17
N HIS A 385 -27.70 9.57 8.96
CA HIS A 385 -27.65 9.19 10.37
C HIS A 385 -28.90 9.71 11.13
N PRO A 386 -29.68 8.85 11.82
CA PRO A 386 -30.96 9.27 12.42
C PRO A 386 -30.85 10.36 13.47
N ALA A 387 -29.75 10.39 14.23
CA ALA A 387 -29.50 11.45 15.22
C ALA A 387 -28.83 12.70 14.62
N GLY A 388 -28.69 12.75 13.30
CA GLY A 388 -28.06 13.82 12.54
C GLY A 388 -26.62 13.53 12.11
N PHE A 389 -26.18 14.23 11.07
CA PHE A 389 -24.90 14.08 10.36
C PHE A 389 -24.25 15.44 10.09
N GLU A 390 -22.95 15.46 9.78
CA GLU A 390 -22.20 16.70 9.60
C GLU A 390 -22.63 17.46 8.32
N SER A 391 -22.76 18.79 8.42
CA SER A 391 -23.17 19.64 7.30
C SER A 391 -22.13 19.77 6.18
N GLU A 392 -20.85 19.56 6.49
CA GLU A 392 -19.75 19.77 5.55
C GLU A 392 -18.65 18.70 5.65
N ASN A 393 -18.09 18.35 4.49
CA ASN A 393 -16.89 17.54 4.38
C ASN A 393 -15.67 18.46 4.48
N THR A 394 -14.98 18.43 5.62
CA THR A 394 -13.76 19.22 5.83
C THR A 394 -12.54 18.39 5.45
N LYS A 395 -11.53 19.02 4.83
CA LYS A 395 -10.27 18.34 4.53
C LYS A 395 -9.57 18.00 5.84
N SER A 396 -8.95 16.83 5.89
CA SER A 396 -8.17 16.38 7.07
C SER A 396 -6.98 17.28 7.42
N SER A 397 -6.57 18.16 6.50
CA SER A 397 -5.55 19.19 6.70
C SER A 397 -6.03 20.41 7.46
N ASP A 398 -7.34 20.62 7.55
CA ASP A 398 -7.92 21.85 8.09
C ASP A 398 -8.15 21.73 9.61
N SER A 399 -8.21 22.88 10.29
CA SER A 399 -8.44 22.91 11.74
C SER A 399 -9.85 22.39 12.08
N LEU A 400 -9.99 21.70 13.21
CA LEU A 400 -11.28 21.19 13.70
C LEU A 400 -12.20 22.37 14.06
N VAL A 401 -13.06 22.78 13.14
CA VAL A 401 -14.17 23.69 13.42
C VAL A 401 -15.33 22.85 13.97
N GLN A 402 -16.03 23.38 14.98
CA GLN A 402 -17.25 22.75 15.49
C GLN A 402 -18.29 22.72 14.37
N LYS A 403 -18.67 21.52 13.92
CA LYS A 403 -19.51 21.34 12.74
C LYS A 403 -20.99 21.40 13.11
N GLU A 404 -21.76 22.07 12.28
CA GLU A 404 -23.22 22.02 12.39
C GLU A 404 -23.68 20.60 12.04
N THR A 405 -24.58 20.06 12.87
CA THR A 405 -25.20 18.76 12.63
C THR A 405 -26.58 18.98 12.02
N LEU A 406 -26.83 18.35 10.87
CA LEU A 406 -28.11 18.37 10.19
C LEU A 406 -28.90 17.12 10.54
N ILE A 407 -30.18 17.29 10.87
CA ILE A 407 -31.12 16.18 11.02
C ILE A 407 -31.99 16.14 9.76
N SER A 408 -32.03 14.99 9.09
CA SER A 408 -32.87 14.82 7.91
C SER A 408 -34.35 15.02 8.26
N LYS A 409 -35.06 15.80 7.46
CA LYS A 409 -36.52 15.94 7.54
C LYS A 409 -37.27 14.84 6.78
N ILE A 410 -36.55 14.10 5.94
CA ILE A 410 -37.07 12.97 5.17
C ILE A 410 -36.77 11.69 5.94
N ASN A 411 -37.76 10.80 6.04
CA ASN A 411 -37.56 9.48 6.64
C ASN A 411 -36.98 8.54 5.58
N TYR A 412 -35.69 8.23 5.70
CA TYR A 412 -34.98 7.32 4.80
C TYR A 412 -35.03 5.89 5.32
N SER A 413 -34.95 4.93 4.40
CA SER A 413 -34.70 3.52 4.72
C SER A 413 -33.27 3.15 4.30
N PRO A 414 -32.59 2.24 5.01
CA PRO A 414 -31.26 1.79 4.62
C PRO A 414 -31.25 1.20 3.20
N GLU A 415 -30.29 1.64 2.38
CA GLU A 415 -30.11 1.17 1.01
C GLU A 415 -28.68 0.71 0.76
N VAL A 416 -28.53 -0.42 0.06
CA VAL A 416 -27.23 -0.90 -0.44
C VAL A 416 -26.82 -0.10 -1.68
N SER A 417 -25.55 -0.15 -2.04
CA SER A 417 -25.00 0.60 -3.18
C SER A 417 -25.59 0.22 -4.53
N GLY A 418 -26.01 -1.04 -4.70
CA GLY A 418 -26.41 -1.61 -5.99
C GLY A 418 -25.23 -1.87 -6.95
N TYR A 419 -23.99 -1.71 -6.50
CA TYR A 419 -22.79 -1.82 -7.32
C TYR A 419 -21.93 -3.04 -6.93
N PRO A 420 -21.05 -3.53 -7.83
CA PRO A 420 -20.04 -4.52 -7.50
C PRO A 420 -19.13 -4.02 -6.37
N ARG A 421 -18.75 -4.91 -5.44
CA ARG A 421 -18.06 -4.51 -4.20
C ARG A 421 -16.71 -3.84 -4.45
N TYR A 422 -15.99 -4.21 -5.50
CA TYR A 422 -14.70 -3.57 -5.86
C TYR A 422 -14.83 -2.07 -6.15
N THR A 423 -16.03 -1.61 -6.54
CA THR A 423 -16.26 -0.20 -6.87
C THR A 423 -16.50 0.67 -5.64
N GLU A 424 -16.87 0.06 -4.51
CA GLU A 424 -17.24 0.74 -3.29
C GLU A 424 -16.03 1.35 -2.58
N GLY A 425 -16.31 2.36 -1.76
CA GLY A 425 -15.34 2.92 -0.82
C GLY A 425 -14.77 1.90 0.15
N ALA A 426 -13.59 2.21 0.70
CA ALA A 426 -12.89 1.36 1.65
C ALA A 426 -13.72 1.09 2.91
N ARG A 427 -14.52 2.06 3.34
CA ARG A 427 -15.40 1.94 4.52
C ARG A 427 -16.28 0.68 4.48
N TYR A 428 -16.91 0.41 3.34
CA TYR A 428 -17.90 -0.67 3.20
C TYR A 428 -17.21 -2.03 3.11
N TRP A 429 -16.10 -2.11 2.37
CA TRP A 429 -15.28 -3.32 2.35
C TRP A 429 -14.74 -3.65 3.75
N MET A 430 -14.24 -2.66 4.49
CA MET A 430 -13.75 -2.87 5.85
C MET A 430 -14.82 -3.45 6.77
N GLN A 431 -16.05 -2.94 6.71
CA GLN A 431 -17.17 -3.51 7.47
C GLN A 431 -17.43 -4.97 7.07
N TRP A 432 -17.54 -5.23 5.77
CA TRP A 432 -17.76 -6.58 5.25
C TRP A 432 -16.63 -7.56 5.61
N ALA A 433 -15.39 -7.07 5.63
CA ALA A 433 -14.19 -7.82 5.99
C ALA A 433 -13.97 -7.96 7.51
N GLY A 434 -14.95 -7.55 8.33
CA GLY A 434 -14.91 -7.74 9.78
C GLY A 434 -14.01 -6.77 10.54
N VAL A 435 -13.54 -5.70 9.89
CA VAL A 435 -12.74 -4.67 10.55
C VAL A 435 -13.58 -4.03 11.67
N PRO A 436 -13.03 -3.76 12.86
CA PRO A 436 -13.78 -3.14 13.96
C PRO A 436 -14.29 -1.73 13.62
N ASP A 437 -15.46 -1.36 14.14
CA ASP A 437 -16.07 -0.03 13.94
C ASP A 437 -15.16 1.13 14.36
N SER A 438 -14.32 0.92 15.38
CA SER A 438 -13.32 1.91 15.83
C SER A 438 -12.29 2.28 14.75
N VAL A 439 -12.20 1.51 13.67
CA VAL A 439 -11.30 1.73 12.54
C VAL A 439 -12.03 2.43 11.39
N TYR A 440 -13.15 1.88 10.93
CA TYR A 440 -13.84 2.35 9.72
C TYR A 440 -15.03 3.28 9.97
N ASN A 441 -15.49 3.43 11.22
CA ASN A 441 -16.70 4.17 11.59
C ASN A 441 -16.40 5.18 12.71
N ARG A 442 -15.36 6.02 12.52
CA ARG A 442 -14.79 6.89 13.57
C ARG A 442 -15.70 8.07 13.92
N THR A 443 -16.59 8.45 13.02
CA THR A 443 -17.61 9.46 13.27
C THR A 443 -18.94 8.86 13.72
N GLU A 444 -18.98 7.54 13.98
CA GLU A 444 -20.21 6.81 14.34
C GLU A 444 -21.32 7.03 13.31
N GLY A 445 -20.96 7.01 12.02
CA GLY A 445 -21.91 7.17 10.92
C GLY A 445 -22.31 8.61 10.63
N LYS A 446 -21.76 9.62 11.32
CA LYS A 446 -22.13 11.03 11.13
C LYS A 446 -21.43 11.72 9.95
N ASN A 447 -20.33 11.15 9.45
CA ASN A 447 -19.65 11.61 8.25
C ASN A 447 -19.07 10.42 7.47
N ASP A 448 -19.87 9.94 6.50
CA ASP A 448 -19.54 8.79 5.66
C ASP A 448 -18.24 8.99 4.87
N TYR A 449 -18.10 10.19 4.30
CA TYR A 449 -16.96 10.57 3.48
C TYR A 449 -15.64 10.57 4.26
N THR A 450 -15.64 11.14 5.46
CA THR A 450 -14.46 11.18 6.33
C THR A 450 -14.11 9.79 6.84
N ASP A 451 -15.12 8.99 7.18
CA ASP A 451 -14.94 7.61 7.62
C ASP A 451 -14.39 6.71 6.51
N ASP A 452 -14.64 7.01 5.23
CA ASP A 452 -14.01 6.33 4.11
C ASP A 452 -12.51 6.61 4.00
N TYR A 453 -12.09 7.86 3.76
CA TYR A 453 -10.67 8.10 3.46
C TYR A 453 -9.76 8.04 4.71
N ALA A 454 -10.25 8.51 5.86
CA ALA A 454 -9.42 8.58 7.07
C ALA A 454 -9.24 7.21 7.74
N SER A 455 -10.15 6.26 7.51
CA SER A 455 -10.06 4.91 8.08
C SER A 455 -8.89 4.11 7.52
N ARG A 456 -8.45 4.36 6.28
CA ARG A 456 -7.32 3.63 5.65
C ARG A 456 -6.04 3.73 6.48
N GLY A 457 -5.76 4.91 7.02
CA GLY A 457 -4.60 5.10 7.90
C GLY A 457 -4.72 4.38 9.25
N VAL A 458 -5.94 4.30 9.81
CA VAL A 458 -6.20 3.55 11.05
C VAL A 458 -6.18 2.05 10.81
N TRP A 459 -6.65 1.61 9.64
CA TRP A 459 -6.60 0.22 9.20
C TRP A 459 -5.16 -0.28 9.07
N VAL A 460 -4.23 0.54 8.56
CA VAL A 460 -2.79 0.24 8.59
C VAL A 460 -2.31 -0.03 10.02
N ASN A 461 -2.71 0.79 10.99
CA ASN A 461 -2.33 0.61 12.38
C ASN A 461 -2.97 -0.64 13.00
N TRP A 462 -4.22 -0.95 12.66
CA TRP A 462 -4.91 -2.18 13.09
C TRP A 462 -4.26 -3.44 12.51
N LEU A 463 -3.86 -3.44 11.23
CA LEU A 463 -3.08 -4.54 10.66
C LEU A 463 -1.77 -4.76 11.42
N ALA A 464 -1.05 -3.67 11.71
CA ALA A 464 0.26 -3.69 12.35
C ALA A 464 0.24 -3.91 13.87
N GLY A 465 -0.89 -3.67 14.54
CA GLY A 465 -1.02 -3.80 15.99
C GLY A 465 -0.59 -5.19 16.47
N GLY A 466 0.25 -5.23 17.49
CA GLY A 466 0.76 -6.44 18.11
C GLY A 466 1.92 -7.07 17.35
N SER A 467 2.31 -6.51 16.20
CA SER A 467 3.48 -6.93 15.45
C SER A 467 4.76 -6.28 15.99
N SER A 468 5.92 -6.63 15.41
CA SER A 468 7.20 -5.96 15.71
C SER A 468 7.24 -4.48 15.32
N VAL A 469 6.28 -4.01 14.50
CA VAL A 469 6.22 -2.63 14.01
C VAL A 469 5.41 -1.73 14.94
N LEU A 470 4.36 -2.27 15.56
CA LEU A 470 3.47 -1.56 16.48
C LEU A 470 3.09 -2.47 17.68
N PRO A 471 4.05 -2.79 18.57
CA PRO A 471 3.87 -3.83 19.59
C PRO A 471 2.94 -3.43 20.75
N ALA A 472 2.73 -2.13 20.98
CA ALA A 472 1.97 -1.61 22.12
C ALA A 472 0.46 -1.52 21.88
N VAL A 473 0.01 -1.69 20.63
CA VAL A 473 -1.41 -1.61 20.24
C VAL A 473 -1.89 -2.99 19.82
N GLU A 474 -3.11 -3.38 20.16
CA GLU A 474 -3.70 -4.64 19.69
C GLU A 474 -4.10 -4.55 18.21
N GLY A 475 -3.99 -5.66 17.48
CA GLY A 475 -4.28 -5.68 16.05
C GLY A 475 -4.09 -7.07 15.44
N LEU A 476 -3.81 -7.11 14.13
CA LEU A 476 -3.67 -8.37 13.39
C LEU A 476 -2.26 -8.94 13.35
N HIS A 477 -1.30 -8.36 14.07
CA HIS A 477 0.08 -8.82 14.16
C HIS A 477 0.82 -8.91 12.81
N ILE A 478 0.36 -8.23 11.75
CA ILE A 478 1.00 -8.21 10.43
C ILE A 478 2.05 -7.10 10.42
N PRO A 479 3.36 -7.40 10.40
CA PRO A 479 4.36 -6.35 10.44
C PRO A 479 4.47 -5.70 9.04
N LEU A 480 3.89 -4.50 8.91
CA LEU A 480 3.88 -3.71 7.67
C LEU A 480 5.19 -2.95 7.47
N ASP A 481 5.71 -2.97 6.25
CA ASP A 481 6.94 -2.26 5.88
C ASP A 481 6.72 -0.83 5.42
N LEU A 482 5.62 -0.60 4.70
CA LEU A 482 5.19 0.71 4.21
C LEU A 482 3.69 0.71 3.93
N ALA A 483 3.13 1.92 3.83
CA ALA A 483 1.81 2.15 3.29
C ALA A 483 1.87 3.10 2.07
N PHE A 484 0.94 2.92 1.12
CA PHE A 484 0.90 3.73 -0.10
C PHE A 484 -0.53 4.02 -0.56
N ALA A 485 -0.85 5.30 -0.68
CA ALA A 485 -2.12 5.80 -1.20
C ALA A 485 -1.94 6.33 -2.62
N PHE A 486 -2.65 5.76 -3.60
CA PHE A 486 -2.64 6.20 -4.99
C PHE A 486 -3.89 7.04 -5.28
N HIS A 487 -3.68 8.33 -5.54
CA HIS A 487 -4.69 9.30 -5.94
C HIS A 487 -4.33 10.01 -7.25
N THR A 488 -5.30 10.75 -7.79
CA THR A 488 -5.06 11.77 -8.83
C THR A 488 -5.75 13.08 -8.47
N ASP A 489 -5.14 14.19 -8.89
CA ASP A 489 -5.52 15.53 -8.46
C ASP A 489 -6.62 16.14 -9.37
N ALA A 490 -7.27 17.20 -8.91
CA ALA A 490 -8.36 17.88 -9.60
C ALA A 490 -7.98 19.32 -10.00
N GLY A 491 -6.97 19.47 -10.86
CA GLY A 491 -6.49 20.78 -11.35
C GLY A 491 -6.63 20.95 -12.86
N THR A 492 -6.97 22.13 -13.35
CA THR A 492 -7.09 22.39 -14.80
C THR A 492 -6.12 23.48 -15.23
N PHE A 493 -5.38 23.24 -16.31
CA PHE A 493 -4.58 24.28 -16.98
C PHE A 493 -5.07 24.52 -18.41
N TRP A 494 -4.67 25.66 -18.98
CA TRP A 494 -4.98 26.01 -20.35
C TRP A 494 -4.07 25.28 -21.35
N GLY A 495 -4.67 24.84 -22.47
CA GLY A 495 -3.96 24.21 -23.58
C GLY A 495 -3.32 22.87 -23.20
N ASP A 496 -2.10 22.65 -23.66
CA ASP A 496 -1.33 21.41 -23.48
C ASP A 496 -0.45 21.40 -22.22
N SER A 497 -0.71 22.30 -21.27
CA SER A 497 0.10 22.43 -20.06
C SER A 497 -0.12 21.26 -19.10
N ILE A 498 0.97 20.60 -18.68
CA ILE A 498 0.94 19.45 -17.77
C ILE A 498 0.85 19.89 -16.31
N VAL A 499 -0.12 19.38 -15.56
CA VAL A 499 -0.18 19.54 -14.10
C VAL A 499 0.91 18.69 -13.45
N GLY A 500 0.93 17.39 -13.75
CA GLY A 500 1.99 16.47 -13.35
C GLY A 500 1.93 15.99 -11.90
N THR A 501 3.04 15.44 -11.41
CA THR A 501 3.08 14.56 -10.22
C THR A 501 3.44 15.28 -8.94
N LEU A 502 2.63 15.08 -7.90
CA LEU A 502 2.80 15.59 -6.54
C LEU A 502 2.91 14.42 -5.55
N GLY A 503 3.88 14.50 -4.64
CA GLY A 503 4.03 13.54 -3.53
C GLY A 503 3.70 14.19 -2.20
N ILE A 504 2.96 13.49 -1.35
CA ILE A 504 2.54 13.97 -0.03
C ILE A 504 3.04 12.98 1.04
N TYR A 505 3.65 13.51 2.08
CA TYR A 505 4.09 12.81 3.28
C TYR A 505 3.83 13.70 4.51
N MET A 506 4.04 13.16 5.72
CA MET A 506 3.92 13.94 6.94
C MET A 506 4.97 13.56 7.98
N THR A 507 5.86 14.50 8.33
CA THR A 507 6.83 14.33 9.43
C THR A 507 6.40 15.04 10.71
N HIS A 508 5.81 16.24 10.65
CA HIS A 508 5.50 17.11 11.80
C HIS A 508 4.34 16.61 12.69
N HIS A 509 4.43 15.36 13.13
CA HIS A 509 3.45 14.65 13.94
C HIS A 509 4.18 13.73 14.91
N ASN A 510 3.71 13.67 16.16
CA ASN A 510 4.28 12.81 17.21
C ASN A 510 5.81 12.96 17.35
N GLU A 511 6.29 14.19 17.50
CA GLU A 511 7.74 14.51 17.61
C GLU A 511 8.57 13.97 16.43
N GLU A 512 7.97 13.88 15.25
CA GLU A 512 8.55 13.30 14.03
C GLU A 512 8.96 11.83 14.14
N GLN A 513 8.28 11.08 15.01
CA GLN A 513 8.50 9.65 15.22
C GLN A 513 7.23 8.84 14.93
N PHE A 514 7.45 7.62 14.44
CA PHE A 514 6.47 6.55 14.52
C PHE A 514 6.48 5.99 15.95
N GLU A 515 5.42 5.30 16.35
CA GLU A 515 5.29 4.69 17.70
C GLU A 515 6.43 3.70 18.05
N ASN A 516 7.17 3.18 17.07
CA ASN A 516 8.35 2.34 17.31
C ASN A 516 9.66 3.15 17.50
N GLY A 517 9.58 4.47 17.65
CA GLY A 517 10.71 5.39 17.85
C GLY A 517 11.54 5.67 16.61
N ARG A 518 11.13 5.16 15.43
CA ARG A 518 11.79 5.47 14.15
C ARG A 518 11.28 6.76 13.58
N SER A 519 12.14 7.45 12.85
CA SER A 519 11.84 8.78 12.34
C SER A 519 10.86 8.73 11.15
N ARG A 520 9.85 9.61 11.18
CA ARG A 520 8.88 9.83 10.09
C ARG A 520 9.50 10.40 8.82
N TRP A 521 10.75 10.88 8.88
CA TRP A 521 11.51 11.25 7.69
C TRP A 521 11.74 10.09 6.71
N ALA A 522 11.57 8.83 7.16
CA ALA A 522 11.51 7.69 6.25
C ALA A 522 10.37 7.79 5.22
N SER A 523 9.25 8.45 5.56
CA SER A 523 8.15 8.73 4.62
C SER A 523 8.56 9.69 3.51
N ARG A 524 9.42 10.68 3.82
CA ARG A 524 9.99 11.56 2.78
C ARG A 524 10.93 10.80 1.87
N ASP A 525 11.79 9.94 2.43
CA ASP A 525 12.70 9.10 1.65
C ASP A 525 11.89 8.21 0.68
N LEU A 526 10.81 7.57 1.15
CA LEU A 526 9.89 6.80 0.32
C LEU A 526 9.28 7.66 -0.82
N ALA A 527 8.73 8.83 -0.47
CA ALA A 527 8.10 9.72 -1.43
C ALA A 527 9.06 10.22 -2.52
N GLU A 528 10.28 10.59 -2.13
CA GLU A 528 11.32 11.01 -3.07
C GLU A 528 11.72 9.90 -4.04
N LEU A 529 11.92 8.67 -3.55
CA LEU A 529 12.31 7.55 -4.40
C LEU A 529 11.22 7.17 -5.41
N ILE A 530 9.94 7.17 -4.99
CA ILE A 530 8.83 6.89 -5.90
C ILE A 530 8.66 8.03 -6.92
N MET A 531 8.69 9.29 -6.48
CA MET A 531 8.56 10.42 -7.40
C MET A 531 9.68 10.49 -8.43
N GLU A 532 10.92 10.16 -8.04
CA GLU A 532 12.06 10.12 -8.95
C GLU A 532 11.85 9.13 -10.09
N GLU A 533 11.44 7.90 -9.78
CA GLU A 533 11.19 6.87 -10.80
C GLU A 533 10.05 7.29 -11.74
N ILE A 534 8.92 7.77 -11.18
CA ILE A 534 7.76 8.18 -11.99
C ILE A 534 8.15 9.29 -12.96
N VAL A 535 8.73 10.39 -12.45
CA VAL A 535 9.03 11.55 -13.27
C VAL A 535 10.10 11.23 -14.31
N SER A 536 11.13 10.45 -13.94
CA SER A 536 12.20 10.09 -14.88
C SER A 536 11.68 9.22 -16.02
N ASP A 537 10.86 8.21 -15.71
CA ASP A 537 10.30 7.32 -16.73
C ASP A 537 9.30 8.04 -17.63
N ILE A 538 8.40 8.86 -17.07
CA ILE A 538 7.43 9.62 -17.87
C ILE A 538 8.15 10.60 -18.81
N ARG A 539 9.17 11.32 -18.32
CA ARG A 539 9.93 12.27 -19.14
C ARG A 539 10.69 11.61 -20.28
N ARG A 540 11.21 10.40 -20.04
CA ARG A 540 11.94 9.64 -21.05
C ARG A 540 11.02 9.12 -22.14
N ASP A 541 9.88 8.54 -21.75
CA ASP A 541 9.09 7.69 -22.66
C ASP A 541 7.83 8.39 -23.23
N TYR A 542 7.33 9.45 -22.59
CA TYR A 542 6.01 10.02 -22.92
C TYR A 542 5.98 11.55 -23.06
N GLU A 543 6.47 12.29 -22.06
CA GLU A 543 6.33 13.76 -21.98
C GLU A 543 7.57 14.39 -21.35
N PRO A 544 8.55 14.85 -22.14
CA PRO A 544 9.80 15.41 -21.65
C PRO A 544 9.61 16.60 -20.69
N ASN A 545 8.50 17.33 -20.81
CA ASN A 545 8.16 18.46 -19.95
C ASN A 545 7.23 18.07 -18.79
N TRP A 546 7.12 16.78 -18.46
CA TRP A 546 6.25 16.33 -17.37
C TRP A 546 6.61 17.04 -16.07
N THR A 547 5.63 17.73 -15.48
CA THR A 547 5.86 18.59 -14.33
C THR A 547 6.14 17.75 -13.09
N ARG A 548 7.36 17.88 -12.54
CA ARG A 548 7.63 17.45 -11.17
C ARG A 548 7.09 18.52 -10.22
N ARG A 549 5.99 18.23 -9.52
CA ARG A 549 5.44 19.14 -8.51
C ARG A 549 6.19 18.94 -7.18
N HIS A 550 5.58 19.42 -6.10
CA HIS A 550 6.22 19.47 -4.80
C HIS A 550 6.30 18.10 -4.10
N LEU A 551 7.18 18.02 -3.11
CA LEU A 551 7.14 17.01 -2.06
C LEU A 551 6.52 17.63 -0.81
N TRP A 552 5.20 17.54 -0.68
CA TRP A 552 4.44 18.17 0.39
C TRP A 552 4.56 17.44 1.72
N ASN A 553 5.12 18.11 2.72
CA ASN A 553 4.97 17.77 4.13
C ASN A 553 3.65 18.35 4.65
N ARG A 554 2.57 17.58 4.58
CA ARG A 554 1.20 18.05 4.86
C ARG A 554 0.38 16.99 5.61
N SER A 555 -0.46 17.48 6.53
CA SER A 555 -1.25 16.67 7.46
C SER A 555 -2.50 16.03 6.83
N TYR A 556 -2.33 15.29 5.75
CA TYR A 556 -3.40 14.46 5.19
C TYR A 556 -3.58 13.21 6.06
N ALA A 557 -4.82 12.80 6.36
CA ALA A 557 -5.10 11.64 7.21
C ALA A 557 -4.34 10.38 6.76
N GLU A 558 -4.38 10.10 5.46
CA GLU A 558 -3.71 8.96 4.83
C GLU A 558 -2.17 9.02 4.90
N ALA A 559 -1.56 10.19 5.07
CA ALA A 559 -0.11 10.35 5.26
C ALA A 559 0.31 10.50 6.73
N ARG A 560 -0.57 11.03 7.58
CA ARG A 560 -0.32 11.33 9.00
C ARG A 560 -0.56 10.12 9.90
N ILE A 561 -1.68 9.43 9.74
CA ILE A 561 -2.17 8.44 10.71
C ILE A 561 -1.36 7.13 10.71
N PRO A 562 -0.91 6.58 9.56
CA PRO A 562 -0.08 5.38 9.56
C PRO A 562 1.19 5.50 10.43
N ASN A 563 1.45 4.44 11.19
CA ASN A 563 2.66 4.27 12.00
C ASN A 563 3.79 3.52 11.28
N VAL A 564 3.82 3.64 9.95
CA VAL A 564 4.83 3.09 9.05
C VAL A 564 5.19 4.13 7.98
N PRO A 565 6.33 4.01 7.28
CA PRO A 565 6.65 4.85 6.14
C PRO A 565 5.49 4.93 5.16
N THR A 566 5.03 6.13 4.86
CA THR A 566 3.83 6.33 4.07
C THR A 566 3.95 7.47 3.08
N MET A 567 3.44 7.24 1.87
CA MET A 567 3.28 8.26 0.84
C MET A 567 1.83 8.25 0.35
N LEU A 568 1.29 9.45 0.14
CA LEU A 568 0.14 9.68 -0.75
C LEU A 568 0.66 10.29 -2.06
N LEU A 569 0.33 9.64 -3.17
CA LEU A 569 0.68 10.07 -4.52
C LEU A 569 -0.52 10.75 -5.17
N GLU A 570 -0.31 11.94 -5.70
CA GLU A 570 -1.19 12.60 -6.65
C GLU A 570 -0.50 12.55 -8.03
N LEU A 571 -0.77 11.51 -8.81
CA LEU A 571 0.04 11.19 -10.01
C LEU A 571 0.01 12.29 -11.08
N LEU A 572 -1.21 12.72 -11.41
CA LEU A 572 -1.55 13.62 -12.51
C LEU A 572 -2.88 14.28 -12.17
N SER A 573 -3.36 15.21 -13.00
CA SER A 573 -4.72 15.73 -12.87
C SER A 573 -5.74 15.03 -13.76
N HIS A 574 -6.74 14.38 -13.16
CA HIS A 574 -7.84 13.72 -13.89
C HIS A 574 -8.83 14.71 -14.53
N GLN A 575 -8.71 16.01 -14.22
CA GLN A 575 -9.50 17.08 -14.84
C GLN A 575 -8.75 17.79 -15.97
N ASN A 576 -7.44 17.55 -16.12
CA ASN A 576 -6.63 18.21 -17.12
C ASN A 576 -6.51 17.33 -18.38
N PHE A 577 -6.94 17.84 -19.53
CA PHE A 577 -6.90 17.07 -20.77
C PHE A 577 -5.48 16.66 -21.17
N ALA A 578 -4.49 17.55 -21.00
CA ALA A 578 -3.09 17.28 -21.34
C ALA A 578 -2.45 16.18 -20.46
N ASP A 579 -2.92 15.99 -19.24
CA ASP A 579 -2.52 14.88 -18.38
C ASP A 579 -3.25 13.59 -18.82
N MET A 580 -4.56 13.67 -19.03
CA MET A 580 -5.42 12.54 -19.36
C MET A 580 -5.18 11.95 -20.75
N ARG A 581 -4.56 12.69 -21.68
CA ARG A 581 -4.12 12.13 -22.97
C ARG A 581 -3.17 10.94 -22.80
N TYR A 582 -2.36 10.94 -21.74
CA TYR A 582 -1.50 9.81 -21.37
C TYR A 582 -2.22 8.86 -20.42
N GLY A 583 -2.96 9.41 -19.46
CA GLY A 583 -3.63 8.64 -18.44
C GLY A 583 -4.60 7.56 -18.94
N LEU A 584 -5.12 7.71 -20.16
CA LEU A 584 -6.01 6.74 -20.79
C LEU A 584 -5.29 5.58 -21.49
N ASP A 585 -3.98 5.70 -21.75
CA ASP A 585 -3.17 4.66 -22.40
C ASP A 585 -2.77 3.55 -21.41
N PRO A 586 -3.15 2.28 -21.62
CA PRO A 586 -2.72 1.16 -20.78
C PRO A 586 -1.19 1.01 -20.67
N SER A 587 -0.43 1.38 -21.70
CA SER A 587 1.04 1.34 -21.68
C SER A 587 1.60 2.34 -20.67
N PHE A 588 1.06 3.56 -20.65
CA PHE A 588 1.37 4.56 -19.63
C PHE A 588 1.03 4.06 -18.23
N ARG A 589 -0.13 3.41 -18.05
CA ARG A 589 -0.52 2.81 -16.75
C ARG A 589 0.46 1.75 -16.29
N PHE A 590 0.91 0.89 -17.20
CA PHE A 590 1.92 -0.12 -16.93
C PHE A 590 3.26 0.53 -16.54
N SER A 591 3.75 1.49 -17.33
CA SER A 591 5.02 2.18 -17.07
C SER A 591 5.01 2.88 -15.70
N VAL A 592 3.96 3.64 -15.38
CA VAL A 592 3.84 4.32 -14.08
C VAL A 592 3.80 3.33 -12.93
N SER A 593 3.02 2.25 -13.07
CA SER A 593 2.94 1.20 -12.04
C SER A 593 4.31 0.54 -11.83
N ARG A 594 5.07 0.31 -12.90
CA ARG A 594 6.45 -0.18 -12.85
C ARG A 594 7.38 0.81 -12.15
N SER A 595 7.27 2.11 -12.41
CA SER A 595 8.04 3.15 -11.71
C SER A 595 7.78 3.16 -10.21
N ILE A 596 6.51 3.06 -9.80
CA ILE A 596 6.12 2.98 -8.38
C ILE A 596 6.74 1.74 -7.74
N TYR A 597 6.63 0.57 -8.38
CA TYR A 597 7.27 -0.67 -7.93
C TYR A 597 8.79 -0.49 -7.74
N LYS A 598 9.50 0.07 -8.73
CA LYS A 598 10.94 0.33 -8.64
C LYS A 598 11.28 1.21 -7.44
N GLY A 599 10.52 2.29 -7.23
CA GLY A 599 10.70 3.21 -6.09
C GLY A 599 10.52 2.52 -4.74
N MET A 600 9.46 1.72 -4.60
CA MET A 600 9.20 0.92 -3.40
C MET A 600 10.29 -0.12 -3.13
N LEU A 601 10.73 -0.85 -4.17
CA LEU A 601 11.79 -1.86 -4.05
C LEU A 601 13.11 -1.22 -3.62
N LYS A 602 13.50 -0.10 -4.24
CA LYS A 602 14.73 0.64 -3.89
C LYS A 602 14.65 1.18 -2.45
N PHE A 603 13.49 1.71 -2.05
CA PHE A 603 13.26 2.14 -0.67
C PHE A 603 13.45 0.98 0.30
N LEU A 604 12.70 -0.11 0.16
CA LEU A 604 12.77 -1.26 1.07
C LEU A 604 14.15 -1.88 1.10
N SER A 605 14.79 -2.05 -0.05
CA SER A 605 16.14 -2.61 -0.12
C SER A 605 17.17 -1.74 0.63
N SER A 606 16.99 -0.41 0.61
CA SER A 606 17.79 0.51 1.43
C SER A 606 17.50 0.40 2.93
N GLN A 607 16.24 0.16 3.32
CA GLN A 607 15.84 -0.05 4.73
C GLN A 607 16.48 -1.32 5.29
N TYR A 608 16.42 -2.41 4.51
CA TYR A 608 16.92 -3.73 4.85
C TYR A 608 18.42 -3.92 4.61
N ASN A 609 19.07 -2.94 3.96
CA ASN A 609 20.47 -3.01 3.54
C ASN A 609 20.77 -4.29 2.75
N ARG A 610 19.93 -4.57 1.74
CA ARG A 610 20.07 -5.72 0.83
C ARG A 610 20.17 -5.26 -0.62
N PRO A 611 20.85 -6.01 -1.50
CA PRO A 611 20.80 -5.76 -2.94
C PRO A 611 19.37 -5.98 -3.47
N TYR A 612 19.06 -5.34 -4.59
CA TYR A 612 17.78 -5.50 -5.26
C TYR A 612 17.94 -5.92 -6.73
N VAL A 613 16.91 -6.55 -7.28
CA VAL A 613 16.74 -6.85 -8.70
C VAL A 613 15.29 -6.58 -9.05
N VAL A 614 15.06 -5.76 -10.08
CA VAL A 614 13.73 -5.47 -10.61
C VAL A 614 13.26 -6.63 -11.50
N GLN A 615 11.94 -6.87 -11.53
CA GLN A 615 11.37 -7.93 -12.36
C GLN A 615 11.62 -7.62 -13.85
N PRO A 616 12.06 -8.60 -14.67
CA PRO A 616 12.19 -8.43 -16.11
C PRO A 616 10.88 -8.00 -16.80
N LEU A 617 11.01 -7.34 -17.95
CA LEU A 617 9.85 -7.03 -18.81
C LEU A 617 9.31 -8.32 -19.46
N PRO A 618 8.02 -8.33 -19.88
CA PRO A 618 7.42 -9.46 -20.58
C PRO A 618 8.25 -9.87 -21.81
N VAL A 619 8.32 -11.17 -22.09
CA VAL A 619 9.00 -11.70 -23.30
C VAL A 619 8.31 -11.21 -24.58
N HIS A 620 9.04 -11.22 -25.69
CA HIS A 620 8.52 -10.89 -27.01
C HIS A 620 8.97 -11.95 -28.03
N HIS A 621 8.51 -11.85 -29.29
CA HIS A 621 8.77 -12.83 -30.35
C HIS A 621 8.49 -14.29 -29.95
N PHE A 622 7.41 -14.53 -29.20
CA PHE A 622 7.02 -15.89 -28.83
C PHE A 622 6.59 -16.68 -30.08
N THR A 623 7.20 -17.85 -30.30
CA THR A 623 6.84 -18.76 -31.39
C THR A 623 6.63 -20.18 -30.90
N THR A 624 5.89 -20.96 -31.66
CA THR A 624 5.66 -22.39 -31.42
C THR A 624 5.83 -23.14 -32.73
N ARG A 625 6.60 -24.23 -32.70
CA ARG A 625 6.82 -25.11 -33.86
C ARG A 625 6.67 -26.57 -33.45
N PHE A 626 5.93 -27.35 -34.22
CA PHE A 626 5.93 -28.81 -34.09
C PHE A 626 7.28 -29.38 -34.56
N THR A 627 7.95 -30.13 -33.68
CA THR A 627 9.21 -30.83 -33.96
C THR A 627 9.01 -32.33 -34.13
N GLY A 628 7.82 -32.84 -33.84
CA GLY A 628 7.34 -34.17 -34.16
C GLY A 628 5.81 -34.23 -34.08
N GLU A 629 5.22 -35.42 -34.25
CA GLU A 629 3.76 -35.58 -34.21
C GLU A 629 3.13 -35.33 -32.82
N THR A 630 3.94 -35.37 -31.78
CA THR A 630 3.52 -35.20 -30.37
C THR A 630 4.49 -34.30 -29.60
N GLU A 631 5.25 -33.47 -30.32
CA GLU A 631 6.25 -32.60 -29.72
C GLU A 631 6.16 -31.19 -30.31
N ALA A 632 6.18 -30.19 -29.43
CA ALA A 632 6.26 -28.79 -29.80
C ALA A 632 7.43 -28.11 -29.08
N THR A 633 8.12 -27.25 -29.82
CA THR A 633 9.16 -26.37 -29.29
C THR A 633 8.64 -24.93 -29.28
N LEU A 634 8.72 -24.31 -28.11
CA LEU A 634 8.42 -22.91 -27.85
C LEU A 634 9.72 -22.12 -27.88
N THR A 635 9.73 -20.91 -28.45
CA THR A 635 10.87 -19.98 -28.37
C THR A 635 10.39 -18.57 -28.08
N TRP A 636 11.23 -17.73 -27.47
CA TRP A 636 10.93 -16.33 -27.18
C TRP A 636 12.21 -15.51 -27.01
N GLU A 637 12.07 -14.20 -26.90
CA GLU A 637 13.18 -13.28 -26.65
C GLU A 637 12.95 -12.42 -25.41
N ALA A 638 14.05 -12.13 -24.70
CA ALA A 638 14.05 -11.23 -23.54
C ALA A 638 13.83 -9.79 -23.99
N THR A 639 12.95 -9.05 -23.31
CA THR A 639 12.77 -7.61 -23.56
C THR A 639 13.75 -6.81 -22.70
N SER A 640 14.57 -5.99 -23.34
CA SER A 640 15.50 -5.09 -22.64
C SER A 640 14.75 -3.98 -21.92
N ASP A 641 15.14 -3.69 -20.67
CA ASP A 641 14.68 -2.52 -19.93
C ASP A 641 15.80 -1.47 -19.88
N PRO A 642 15.78 -0.44 -20.73
CA PRO A 642 16.83 0.57 -20.77
C PRO A 642 16.85 1.44 -19.50
N ALA A 643 15.76 1.47 -18.73
CA ALA A 643 15.64 2.25 -17.51
C ALA A 643 16.16 1.51 -16.26
N GLU A 644 16.37 0.20 -16.35
CA GLU A 644 16.69 -0.63 -15.18
C GLU A 644 17.53 -1.84 -15.57
N SER A 645 18.86 -1.67 -15.52
CA SER A 645 19.83 -2.70 -15.91
C SER A 645 19.75 -3.96 -15.05
N SER A 646 19.21 -3.90 -13.84
CA SER A 646 19.02 -5.09 -13.01
C SER A 646 17.92 -6.02 -13.54
N ALA A 647 17.01 -5.55 -14.40
CA ALA A 647 15.84 -6.30 -14.89
C ALA A 647 16.15 -7.30 -16.01
N THR A 648 17.37 -7.84 -16.05
CA THR A 648 17.77 -8.86 -17.02
C THR A 648 17.27 -10.25 -16.58
N PRO A 649 16.55 -11.02 -17.42
CA PRO A 649 16.05 -12.33 -17.02
C PRO A 649 17.18 -13.36 -16.86
N THR A 650 17.11 -14.14 -15.79
CA THR A 650 18.03 -15.27 -15.53
C THR A 650 17.38 -16.64 -15.80
N GLY A 651 16.10 -16.64 -16.17
CA GLY A 651 15.26 -17.81 -16.40
C GLY A 651 13.82 -17.37 -16.65
N TYR A 652 12.98 -18.32 -17.02
CA TYR A 652 11.59 -18.12 -17.42
C TYR A 652 10.71 -19.18 -16.76
N ILE A 653 9.44 -18.84 -16.54
CA ILE A 653 8.44 -19.81 -16.10
C ILE A 653 7.48 -20.02 -17.25
N VAL A 654 7.37 -21.27 -17.72
CA VAL A 654 6.42 -21.67 -18.76
C VAL A 654 5.20 -22.27 -18.08
N TYR A 655 4.05 -21.62 -18.27
CA TYR A 655 2.75 -22.10 -17.78
C TYR A 655 2.01 -22.81 -18.91
N SER A 656 1.35 -23.92 -18.58
CA SER A 656 0.60 -24.72 -19.55
C SER A 656 -0.89 -24.78 -19.21
N ARG A 657 -1.73 -24.73 -20.23
CA ARG A 657 -3.20 -24.89 -20.15
C ARG A 657 -3.61 -25.85 -21.27
N ILE A 658 -4.40 -26.87 -20.96
CA ILE A 658 -4.82 -27.93 -21.90
C ILE A 658 -6.35 -27.99 -21.93
N ASN A 659 -6.96 -28.22 -23.10
CA ASN A 659 -8.42 -28.39 -23.24
C ASN A 659 -9.22 -27.19 -22.71
N GLY A 660 -8.65 -25.99 -22.88
CA GLY A 660 -9.22 -24.75 -22.35
C GLY A 660 -9.42 -24.73 -20.82
N ARG A 661 -8.76 -25.59 -20.02
CA ARG A 661 -8.89 -25.63 -18.54
C ARG A 661 -8.21 -24.44 -17.83
N GLY A 662 -7.63 -24.58 -16.64
CA GLY A 662 -6.80 -23.53 -16.01
C GLY A 662 -5.31 -23.69 -16.32
N PHE A 663 -4.51 -22.66 -16.03
CA PHE A 663 -3.04 -22.79 -16.05
C PHE A 663 -2.53 -23.66 -14.88
N ASP A 664 -1.52 -24.48 -15.14
CA ASP A 664 -0.77 -25.20 -14.11
C ASP A 664 0.10 -24.25 -13.25
N ASN A 665 0.90 -24.81 -12.33
CA ASN A 665 1.81 -24.01 -11.50
C ASN A 665 3.07 -23.53 -12.24
N GLY A 666 3.22 -23.86 -13.52
CA GLY A 666 4.37 -23.53 -14.34
C GLY A 666 5.61 -24.40 -14.10
N ILE A 667 6.56 -24.29 -15.03
CA ILE A 667 7.84 -24.99 -15.00
C ILE A 667 8.96 -23.97 -15.23
N LEU A 668 10.00 -24.03 -14.39
CA LEU A 668 11.19 -23.18 -14.55
C LEU A 668 12.05 -23.67 -15.72
N VAL A 669 12.41 -22.75 -16.62
CA VAL A 669 13.25 -22.96 -17.80
C VAL A 669 14.39 -21.95 -17.80
N ASN A 670 15.62 -22.40 -18.07
CA ASN A 670 16.83 -21.56 -17.99
C ASN A 670 17.32 -21.07 -19.37
N SER A 671 16.50 -21.21 -20.40
CA SER A 671 16.79 -20.83 -21.79
C SER A 671 15.60 -20.12 -22.42
N ASN A 672 15.84 -19.50 -23.57
CA ASN A 672 14.83 -18.83 -24.40
C ASN A 672 14.00 -19.79 -25.27
N HIS A 673 14.04 -21.08 -24.97
CA HIS A 673 13.29 -22.11 -25.68
C HIS A 673 12.89 -23.24 -24.73
N PHE A 674 11.77 -23.88 -25.00
CA PHE A 674 11.26 -25.00 -24.23
C PHE A 674 10.57 -26.01 -25.13
N THR A 675 11.01 -27.26 -25.08
CA THR A 675 10.40 -28.36 -25.83
C THR A 675 9.52 -29.17 -24.89
N THR A 676 8.29 -29.42 -25.30
CA THR A 676 7.30 -30.15 -24.51
C THR A 676 6.52 -31.15 -25.36
N GLN A 677 6.02 -32.18 -24.68
CA GLN A 677 5.16 -33.18 -25.29
C GLN A 677 3.72 -32.66 -25.32
N ILE A 678 3.05 -32.87 -26.45
CA ILE A 678 1.63 -32.55 -26.66
C ILE A 678 0.86 -33.84 -26.94
N LYS A 679 -0.41 -33.86 -26.58
CA LYS A 679 -1.30 -34.97 -26.91
C LYS A 679 -2.06 -34.63 -28.20
N LYS A 680 -2.17 -35.60 -29.10
CA LYS A 680 -3.04 -35.48 -30.27
C LYS A 680 -4.49 -35.28 -29.80
N ASP A 681 -5.23 -34.45 -30.52
CA ASP A 681 -6.66 -34.22 -30.34
C ASP A 681 -7.08 -33.68 -28.96
N THR A 682 -6.13 -33.10 -28.21
CA THR A 682 -6.40 -32.26 -27.04
C THR A 682 -6.07 -30.81 -27.39
N VAL A 683 -7.06 -29.92 -27.31
CA VAL A 683 -6.97 -28.50 -27.69
C VAL A 683 -6.83 -27.63 -26.46
#